data_AF-A0A2D4XMM3-F1
#
_entry.id   AF-A0A2D4XMM3-F1
#
_cell.length_a   1.000
_cell.length_b   1.000
_cell.length_c   1.000
_cell.angle_alpha   90.00
_cell.angle_beta   90.00
_cell.angle_gamma   90.00
#
_symmetry.space_group_name_H-M   'P 1'
#
loop_
_entity.id
_entity.type
_entity.pdbx_description
1 polymer ?
#
loop_
_entity_poly.entity_id
_entity_poly.type
_entity_poly.pdbx_seq_one_letter_code
_entity_poly.pdbx_strand_id
1 'polypeptide(L)'
;MKKLFLLFFALITIINCSKKDDDIINTDPDPDPTEQNEAPLAVNDTITTQEDISVLINVLLNDSDPDNNIDPTTVVVETGATDGTTTVDAATGAITYTPNPEFVGTDTFTYKVCDDGNPSLCDTATVSVRVLAANGDVTPPCVMVENLTYSQTNETITLSWNLCVDPNGEEVTYSIILYSSGYDCYLNAVFYNINEEVETTETTYTFNDKLFFVKYWAVVTAKDPAGNTSEPTNVYFNSVPIGTYTGDIELNYQYEVDVFEDNQLDVLNGNIIIGQPCRDFGIYVSTPISDLSPLSGIKVINGDVILKSYGWHNFHNLEGFEEVTKIGGKLRIEGENNRGFINDISQLSNLTELHGFQMIGNSIPILEGFNNISQDFNSSFILENNFNLTAISAFQNVPKILGNFNVIGNSNLQSFSGFNQMNQFNGDVIISNNSNLNSFSGLNNINTANFFQIKHCEELININAFQNLNTTNYFEIGFSGLENVNMFQDLTQVANELTINNNQILQNTNGFTNLGNIGERITFINNNSLQNISFNSIQYDSSNPLYIYLVNNPSLTNISGFEDFNYLKDIYLENNQNLSSLNTFQNLSKVYYTINLRNNDALTNLDFLSNLELIECDNFPTGSDLTITGNFSLGDFCGLRDFFTNNGLCSQEYLIEGNGYNPTHLEIINGDCSL
;
A
#
# COMPACT_ATOMS: atom_id res chain seq x y z
N MET A 1 11.12 -28.05 -35.08
CA MET A 1 11.46 -29.08 -36.10
C MET A 1 10.40 -30.17 -36.08
N LYS A 2 9.74 -30.40 -37.23
CA LYS A 2 8.88 -31.56 -37.62
C LYS A 2 7.55 -31.72 -36.85
N LYS A 3 6.41 -31.21 -37.34
CA LYS A 3 5.49 -31.76 -38.36
C LYS A 3 4.99 -33.19 -38.08
N LEU A 4 3.66 -33.30 -38.06
CA LEU A 4 2.83 -34.40 -38.60
C LEU A 4 2.46 -35.54 -37.64
N PHE A 5 1.24 -35.52 -37.10
CA PHE A 5 0.43 -36.73 -37.00
C PHE A 5 -1.06 -36.39 -37.11
N LEU A 6 -1.68 -36.91 -38.16
CA LEU A 6 -3.09 -36.81 -38.51
C LEU A 6 -3.81 -38.10 -38.04
N LEU A 7 -5.14 -37.99 -37.90
CA LEU A 7 -6.18 -39.03 -37.86
C LEU A 7 -6.48 -39.75 -36.54
N PHE A 8 -7.67 -39.45 -36.01
CA PHE A 8 -8.64 -40.44 -35.54
C PHE A 8 -10.05 -39.89 -35.79
N PHE A 9 -10.85 -40.52 -36.67
CA PHE A 9 -12.20 -41.02 -36.36
C PHE A 9 -12.86 -41.69 -37.59
N ALA A 10 -13.21 -42.97 -37.38
CA ALA A 10 -14.34 -43.76 -37.89
C ALA A 10 -14.85 -43.60 -39.34
N LEU A 11 -14.88 -44.71 -40.10
CA LEU A 11 -16.04 -45.60 -40.11
C LEU A 11 -15.72 -46.95 -40.77
N ILE A 12 -15.96 -48.04 -40.03
CA ILE A 12 -15.98 -49.41 -40.51
C ILE A 12 -17.44 -49.76 -40.85
N THR A 13 -17.67 -50.21 -42.09
CA THR A 13 -18.70 -51.23 -42.39
C THR A 13 -18.08 -52.23 -43.36
N ILE A 14 -18.48 -53.49 -43.20
CA ILE A 14 -17.70 -54.71 -43.42
C ILE A 14 -18.49 -55.61 -44.41
N ILE A 15 -17.76 -56.33 -45.28
CA ILE A 15 -18.09 -57.65 -45.93
C ILE A 15 -19.14 -57.62 -47.05
N ASN A 16 -19.09 -58.33 -48.18
CA ASN A 16 -18.24 -59.33 -48.87
C ASN A 16 -18.85 -59.39 -50.32
N CYS A 17 -18.31 -59.92 -51.42
CA CYS A 17 -17.32 -60.95 -51.67
C CYS A 17 -16.85 -60.86 -53.13
N SER A 18 -15.71 -61.50 -53.38
CA SER A 18 -15.04 -61.78 -54.64
C SER A 18 -15.84 -62.72 -55.57
N LYS A 19 -15.85 -62.48 -56.89
CA LYS A 19 -15.08 -63.28 -57.87
C LYS A 19 -15.38 -62.88 -59.33
N LYS A 20 -14.32 -62.99 -60.10
CA LYS A 20 -14.20 -62.90 -61.56
C LYS A 20 -14.45 -64.28 -62.19
N ASP A 21 -14.71 -64.24 -63.49
CA ASP A 21 -14.58 -65.28 -64.52
C ASP A 21 -15.87 -66.05 -64.94
N ASP A 22 -16.25 -65.73 -66.19
CA ASP A 22 -16.57 -66.60 -67.32
C ASP A 22 -17.68 -67.65 -67.21
N ASP A 23 -18.75 -67.44 -67.99
CA ASP A 23 -19.30 -68.46 -68.89
C ASP A 23 -20.13 -67.79 -70.02
N ILE A 24 -19.66 -67.96 -71.26
CA ILE A 24 -20.35 -67.65 -72.53
C ILE A 24 -21.17 -68.87 -72.94
N ILE A 25 -22.16 -68.64 -73.82
CA ILE A 25 -22.86 -69.54 -74.79
C ILE A 25 -24.36 -69.66 -74.42
N ASN A 26 -25.36 -69.26 -75.22
CA ASN A 26 -25.52 -69.47 -76.66
C ASN A 26 -26.72 -68.71 -77.31
N THR A 27 -26.62 -68.54 -78.64
CA THR A 27 -27.66 -68.54 -79.72
C THR A 27 -28.88 -67.62 -79.60
N ASP A 28 -29.17 -66.73 -80.55
CA ASP A 28 -29.34 -66.98 -82.00
C ASP A 28 -29.32 -65.62 -82.76
N PRO A 29 -28.94 -65.55 -84.06
CA PRO A 29 -28.77 -64.32 -84.82
C PRO A 29 -30.06 -63.94 -85.58
N ASP A 30 -30.38 -62.65 -85.58
CA ASP A 30 -31.26 -62.06 -86.59
C ASP A 30 -30.45 -60.97 -87.32
N PRO A 31 -30.30 -61.03 -88.65
CA PRO A 31 -29.65 -59.96 -89.40
C PRO A 31 -30.67 -58.93 -89.93
N ASP A 32 -30.26 -57.65 -89.84
CA ASP A 32 -30.66 -56.47 -90.65
C ASP A 32 -31.83 -55.61 -90.09
N PRO A 33 -31.72 -54.25 -90.09
CA PRO A 33 -31.29 -53.42 -91.23
C PRO A 33 -30.17 -52.41 -90.91
N THR A 34 -29.12 -52.37 -91.75
CA THR A 34 -28.22 -51.22 -91.97
C THR A 34 -27.98 -50.27 -90.78
N GLU A 35 -26.84 -50.41 -90.07
CA GLU A 35 -26.38 -49.38 -89.12
C GLU A 35 -26.36 -48.02 -89.83
N GLN A 36 -27.35 -47.20 -89.49
CA GLN A 36 -27.43 -45.83 -89.94
C GLN A 36 -26.54 -45.03 -88.99
N ASN A 37 -25.53 -44.35 -89.53
CA ASN A 37 -24.66 -43.48 -88.75
C ASN A 37 -25.50 -42.54 -87.86
N GLU A 38 -25.25 -42.58 -86.56
CA GLU A 38 -25.83 -41.68 -85.57
C GLU A 38 -24.89 -40.51 -85.30
N ALA A 39 -25.44 -39.37 -84.88
CA ALA A 39 -24.62 -38.20 -84.58
C ALA A 39 -23.94 -38.34 -83.22
N PRO A 40 -22.79 -37.65 -83.00
CA PRO A 40 -22.22 -37.55 -81.67
C PRO A 40 -23.19 -36.83 -80.72
N LEU A 41 -23.10 -37.14 -79.44
CA LEU A 41 -23.76 -36.43 -78.35
C LEU A 41 -22.72 -35.57 -77.64
N ALA A 42 -22.76 -34.27 -77.90
CA ALA A 42 -21.86 -33.30 -77.27
C ALA A 42 -22.46 -32.82 -75.93
N VAL A 43 -21.66 -32.83 -74.85
CA VAL A 43 -22.11 -32.51 -73.50
C VAL A 43 -21.45 -31.22 -73.01
N ASN A 44 -22.25 -30.34 -72.40
CA ASN A 44 -21.76 -29.05 -71.90
C ASN A 44 -20.61 -29.19 -70.88
N ASP A 45 -19.66 -28.27 -70.96
CA ASP A 45 -18.47 -28.19 -70.09
C ASP A 45 -18.52 -26.99 -69.15
N THR A 46 -17.89 -27.15 -67.98
CA THR A 46 -17.65 -26.04 -67.04
C THR A 46 -16.24 -26.07 -66.52
N ILE A 47 -15.57 -24.91 -66.49
CA ILE A 47 -14.21 -24.78 -65.93
C ILE A 47 -14.01 -23.44 -65.21
N THR A 48 -13.02 -23.37 -64.33
CA THR A 48 -12.64 -22.14 -63.62
C THR A 48 -11.18 -21.80 -63.91
N THR A 49 -10.88 -20.52 -64.13
CA THR A 49 -9.52 -19.97 -64.23
C THR A 49 -9.42 -18.64 -63.46
N GLN A 50 -8.21 -18.10 -63.31
CA GLN A 50 -8.00 -16.72 -62.80
C GLN A 50 -7.94 -15.75 -63.98
N GLU A 51 -8.20 -14.46 -63.73
CA GLU A 51 -7.96 -13.41 -64.73
C GLU A 51 -6.51 -13.48 -65.25
N ASP A 52 -6.31 -13.12 -66.52
CA ASP A 52 -5.02 -13.18 -67.23
C ASP A 52 -4.38 -14.58 -67.36
N ILE A 53 -5.02 -15.65 -66.89
CA ILE A 53 -4.51 -17.03 -66.99
C ILE A 53 -5.30 -17.86 -68.00
N SER A 54 -4.63 -18.26 -69.09
CA SER A 54 -5.20 -19.21 -70.07
C SER A 54 -5.41 -20.60 -69.47
N VAL A 55 -6.45 -21.30 -69.91
CA VAL A 55 -6.80 -22.66 -69.49
C VAL A 55 -7.04 -23.57 -70.71
N LEU A 56 -6.54 -24.81 -70.63
CA LEU A 56 -6.78 -25.85 -71.64
C LEU A 56 -8.01 -26.69 -71.24
N ILE A 57 -8.95 -26.88 -72.17
CA ILE A 57 -10.23 -27.54 -71.98
C ILE A 57 -10.32 -28.71 -72.95
N ASN A 58 -10.37 -29.94 -72.43
CA ASN A 58 -10.55 -31.15 -73.23
C ASN A 58 -12.05 -31.45 -73.37
N VAL A 59 -12.71 -30.77 -74.31
CA VAL A 59 -14.18 -30.79 -74.46
C VAL A 59 -14.73 -32.16 -74.87
N LEU A 60 -13.93 -33.05 -75.46
CA LEU A 60 -14.38 -34.38 -75.90
C LEU A 60 -14.41 -35.44 -74.79
N LEU A 61 -14.01 -35.11 -73.55
CA LEU A 61 -13.87 -36.11 -72.47
C LEU A 61 -15.22 -36.66 -71.98
N ASN A 62 -16.28 -35.86 -72.07
CA ASN A 62 -17.65 -36.16 -71.67
C ASN A 62 -18.58 -36.36 -72.88
N ASP A 63 -18.07 -36.24 -74.09
CA ASP A 63 -18.80 -36.51 -75.32
C ASP A 63 -18.80 -38.01 -75.65
N SER A 64 -19.84 -38.45 -76.34
CA SER A 64 -19.98 -39.84 -76.75
C SER A 64 -20.65 -39.95 -78.10
N ASP A 65 -20.32 -40.96 -78.87
CA ASP A 65 -21.00 -41.28 -80.12
C ASP A 65 -21.50 -42.73 -80.06
N PRO A 66 -22.77 -43.02 -80.44
CA PRO A 66 -23.31 -44.38 -80.42
C PRO A 66 -22.48 -45.39 -81.24
N ASP A 67 -21.88 -44.94 -82.35
CA ASP A 67 -21.01 -45.69 -83.25
C ASP A 67 -19.52 -45.62 -82.83
N ASN A 68 -19.20 -44.83 -81.79
CA ASN A 68 -17.87 -44.61 -81.19
C ASN A 68 -16.83 -44.04 -82.16
N ASN A 69 -17.24 -43.12 -83.04
CA ASN A 69 -16.40 -42.61 -84.12
C ASN A 69 -16.35 -41.06 -84.20
N ILE A 70 -16.42 -40.39 -83.05
CA ILE A 70 -16.12 -38.94 -82.94
C ILE A 70 -14.76 -38.65 -83.59
N ASP A 71 -14.70 -37.68 -84.51
CA ASP A 71 -13.45 -37.19 -85.10
C ASP A 71 -12.98 -35.91 -84.40
N PRO A 72 -11.93 -35.96 -83.56
CA PRO A 72 -11.42 -34.79 -82.84
C PRO A 72 -10.92 -33.67 -83.75
N THR A 73 -10.57 -33.97 -85.00
CA THR A 73 -10.07 -32.98 -85.96
C THR A 73 -11.18 -32.09 -86.52
N THR A 74 -12.44 -32.43 -86.25
CA THR A 74 -13.63 -31.66 -86.69
C THR A 74 -14.08 -30.62 -85.68
N VAL A 75 -13.49 -30.58 -84.48
CA VAL A 75 -13.86 -29.61 -83.44
C VAL A 75 -13.66 -28.19 -83.93
N VAL A 76 -14.72 -27.40 -83.91
CA VAL A 76 -14.69 -25.97 -84.24
C VAL A 76 -15.50 -25.16 -83.25
N VAL A 77 -15.02 -23.97 -82.88
CA VAL A 77 -15.80 -23.01 -82.09
C VAL A 77 -16.78 -22.30 -83.01
N GLU A 78 -18.08 -22.46 -82.78
CA GLU A 78 -19.14 -21.86 -83.60
C GLU A 78 -19.48 -20.43 -83.16
N THR A 79 -19.59 -20.23 -81.85
CA THR A 79 -19.76 -18.89 -81.24
C THR A 79 -18.63 -18.68 -80.26
N GLY A 80 -17.75 -17.72 -80.55
CA GLY A 80 -16.64 -17.35 -79.67
C GLY A 80 -17.12 -16.74 -78.35
N ALA A 81 -16.22 -16.76 -77.37
CA ALA A 81 -16.45 -16.12 -76.08
C ALA A 81 -16.48 -14.58 -76.23
N THR A 82 -17.25 -13.88 -75.39
CA THR A 82 -17.40 -12.41 -75.51
C THR A 82 -16.25 -11.70 -74.80
N ASP A 83 -15.80 -12.28 -73.69
CA ASP A 83 -14.84 -11.68 -72.76
C ASP A 83 -13.51 -12.46 -72.71
N GLY A 84 -13.22 -13.21 -73.77
CA GLY A 84 -11.97 -13.94 -73.96
C GLY A 84 -11.81 -14.47 -75.39
N THR A 85 -10.71 -15.17 -75.63
CA THR A 85 -10.38 -15.77 -76.93
C THR A 85 -10.17 -17.27 -76.83
N THR A 86 -10.56 -18.01 -77.86
CA THR A 86 -10.47 -19.47 -77.93
C THR A 86 -9.58 -19.91 -79.09
N THR A 87 -8.70 -20.89 -78.86
CA THR A 87 -7.90 -21.53 -79.92
C THR A 87 -8.06 -23.05 -79.84
N VAL A 88 -8.40 -23.71 -80.96
CA VAL A 88 -8.57 -25.17 -81.03
C VAL A 88 -7.27 -25.85 -81.47
N ASP A 89 -6.89 -26.91 -80.78
CA ASP A 89 -5.83 -27.83 -81.21
C ASP A 89 -6.37 -28.78 -82.30
N ALA A 90 -5.90 -28.61 -83.53
CA ALA A 90 -6.42 -29.31 -84.69
C ALA A 90 -6.18 -30.84 -84.71
N ALA A 91 -5.34 -31.36 -83.81
CA ALA A 91 -5.06 -32.80 -83.73
C ALA A 91 -5.87 -33.49 -82.62
N THR A 92 -6.17 -32.78 -81.54
CA THR A 92 -6.80 -33.35 -80.34
C THR A 92 -8.21 -32.83 -80.07
N GLY A 93 -8.62 -31.74 -80.71
CA GLY A 93 -9.90 -31.07 -80.48
C GLY A 93 -9.96 -30.28 -79.16
N ALA A 94 -8.88 -30.25 -78.37
CA ALA A 94 -8.83 -29.47 -77.12
C ALA A 94 -8.86 -27.96 -77.40
N ILE A 95 -9.54 -27.20 -76.55
CA ILE A 95 -9.73 -25.75 -76.72
C ILE A 95 -8.97 -25.02 -75.61
N THR A 96 -8.08 -24.11 -76.00
CA THR A 96 -7.46 -23.16 -75.06
C THR A 96 -8.30 -21.89 -74.98
N TYR A 97 -8.82 -21.56 -73.80
CA TYR A 97 -9.48 -20.29 -73.51
C TYR A 97 -8.52 -19.33 -72.80
N THR A 98 -8.48 -18.07 -73.24
CA THR A 98 -7.70 -16.99 -72.61
C THR A 98 -8.63 -15.81 -72.31
N PRO A 99 -8.86 -15.44 -71.04
CA PRO A 99 -9.64 -14.26 -70.69
C PRO A 99 -9.08 -12.98 -71.34
N ASN A 100 -9.93 -12.01 -71.64
CA ASN A 100 -9.48 -10.65 -71.91
C ASN A 100 -8.79 -10.07 -70.65
N PRO A 101 -7.83 -9.14 -70.81
CA PRO A 101 -7.18 -8.53 -69.66
C PRO A 101 -8.18 -7.94 -68.65
N GLU A 102 -7.95 -8.18 -67.36
CA GLU A 102 -8.76 -7.69 -66.21
C GLU A 102 -10.23 -8.17 -66.18
N PHE A 103 -10.62 -9.16 -66.99
CA PHE A 103 -11.98 -9.68 -66.96
C PHE A 103 -12.20 -10.61 -65.77
N VAL A 104 -13.21 -10.29 -64.95
CA VAL A 104 -13.71 -11.15 -63.86
C VAL A 104 -15.20 -11.37 -64.06
N GLY A 105 -15.63 -12.63 -64.07
CA GLY A 105 -17.02 -12.96 -64.38
C GLY A 105 -17.21 -14.37 -64.94
N THR A 106 -18.33 -14.61 -65.60
CA THR A 106 -18.60 -15.84 -66.33
C THR A 106 -18.68 -15.53 -67.82
N ASP A 107 -17.93 -16.27 -68.62
CA ASP A 107 -17.93 -16.19 -70.08
C ASP A 107 -18.39 -17.52 -70.67
N THR A 108 -18.94 -17.50 -71.88
CA THR A 108 -19.52 -18.68 -72.53
C THR A 108 -19.23 -18.71 -74.01
N PHE A 109 -18.90 -19.88 -74.53
CA PHE A 109 -18.74 -20.13 -75.97
C PHE A 109 -19.33 -21.49 -76.34
N THR A 110 -19.56 -21.74 -77.64
CA THR A 110 -20.08 -23.03 -78.13
C THR A 110 -19.10 -23.67 -79.10
N TYR A 111 -18.98 -25.00 -79.05
CA TYR A 111 -18.21 -25.79 -80.00
C TYR A 111 -19.10 -26.84 -80.67
N LYS A 112 -18.73 -27.22 -81.88
CA LYS A 112 -19.33 -28.31 -82.64
C LYS A 112 -18.28 -29.37 -82.93
N VAL A 113 -18.67 -30.63 -82.83
CA VAL A 113 -17.87 -31.80 -83.20
C VAL A 113 -18.70 -32.72 -84.09
N CYS A 114 -18.05 -33.41 -85.02
CA CYS A 114 -18.68 -34.35 -85.94
C CYS A 114 -18.05 -35.74 -85.82
N ASP A 115 -18.80 -36.76 -86.23
CA ASP A 115 -18.28 -38.12 -86.43
C ASP A 115 -17.53 -38.25 -87.78
N ASP A 116 -16.77 -39.34 -87.94
CA ASP A 116 -16.15 -39.73 -89.21
C ASP A 116 -17.04 -40.60 -90.12
N GLY A 117 -18.33 -40.70 -89.77
CA GLY A 117 -19.34 -41.50 -90.43
C GLY A 117 -19.74 -41.00 -91.82
N ASN A 118 -20.60 -41.76 -92.51
CA ASN A 118 -21.10 -41.38 -93.83
C ASN A 118 -22.63 -41.54 -93.95
N PRO A 119 -23.40 -40.43 -94.02
CA PRO A 119 -22.95 -39.04 -93.98
C PRO A 119 -22.42 -38.65 -92.59
N SER A 120 -21.44 -37.76 -92.53
CA SER A 120 -20.93 -37.23 -91.27
C SER A 120 -22.00 -36.37 -90.58
N LEU A 121 -22.26 -36.65 -89.31
CA LEU A 121 -23.22 -35.92 -88.48
C LEU A 121 -22.47 -35.21 -87.34
N CYS A 122 -23.09 -34.17 -86.78
CA CYS A 122 -22.46 -33.29 -85.79
C CYS A 122 -23.44 -32.89 -84.69
N ASP A 123 -22.91 -32.51 -83.54
CA ASP A 123 -23.64 -31.92 -82.43
C ASP A 123 -22.86 -30.77 -81.79
N THR A 124 -23.56 -29.89 -81.06
CA THR A 124 -23.02 -28.64 -80.50
C THR A 124 -23.24 -28.59 -78.99
N ALA A 125 -22.20 -28.26 -78.23
CA ALA A 125 -22.26 -28.05 -76.79
C ALA A 125 -21.73 -26.67 -76.37
N THR A 126 -22.09 -26.25 -75.15
CA THR A 126 -21.69 -24.98 -74.53
C THR A 126 -20.61 -25.19 -73.48
N VAL A 127 -19.58 -24.34 -73.50
CA VAL A 127 -18.56 -24.26 -72.45
C VAL A 127 -18.80 -23.00 -71.63
N SER A 128 -18.91 -23.15 -70.31
CA SER A 128 -18.96 -22.03 -69.37
C SER A 128 -17.67 -21.91 -68.58
N VAL A 129 -17.02 -20.75 -68.66
CA VAL A 129 -15.78 -20.45 -67.97
C VAL A 129 -16.04 -19.42 -66.87
N ARG A 130 -15.74 -19.77 -65.62
CA ARG A 130 -15.75 -18.82 -64.51
C ARG A 130 -14.35 -18.25 -64.28
N VAL A 131 -14.19 -16.94 -64.48
CA VAL A 131 -12.94 -16.21 -64.25
C VAL A 131 -13.01 -15.53 -62.89
N LEU A 132 -12.08 -15.89 -61.99
CA LEU A 132 -11.95 -15.30 -60.66
C LEU A 132 -10.90 -14.18 -60.68
N ALA A 133 -11.10 -13.15 -59.86
CA ALA A 133 -10.08 -12.12 -59.62
C ALA A 133 -8.77 -12.79 -59.15
N ALA A 134 -7.63 -12.34 -59.67
CA ALA A 134 -6.35 -12.79 -59.18
C ALA A 134 -6.03 -12.03 -57.88
N ASN A 135 -6.05 -12.74 -56.74
CA ASN A 135 -5.62 -12.28 -55.41
C ASN A 135 -4.65 -11.07 -55.40
N GLY A 136 -5.16 -9.84 -55.32
CA GLY A 136 -4.33 -8.63 -55.50
C GLY A 136 -4.84 -7.32 -54.89
N ASP A 137 -6.02 -7.30 -54.25
CA ASP A 137 -6.32 -6.18 -53.36
C ASP A 137 -5.45 -6.32 -52.10
N VAL A 138 -4.42 -5.48 -52.06
CA VAL A 138 -3.51 -5.34 -50.91
C VAL A 138 -3.70 -3.98 -50.23
N THR A 139 -4.74 -3.24 -50.63
CA THR A 139 -5.01 -1.92 -50.08
C THR A 139 -5.71 -2.08 -48.73
N PRO A 140 -5.14 -1.55 -47.63
CA PRO A 140 -5.81 -1.58 -46.35
C PRO A 140 -7.09 -0.73 -46.36
N PRO A 141 -8.09 -1.07 -45.52
CA PRO A 141 -9.32 -0.28 -45.42
C PRO A 141 -9.09 1.15 -44.92
N CYS A 142 -8.01 1.39 -44.20
CA CYS A 142 -7.52 2.72 -43.81
C CYS A 142 -6.04 2.61 -43.44
N VAL A 143 -5.32 3.73 -43.42
CA VAL A 143 -3.91 3.74 -42.99
C VAL A 143 -3.79 3.34 -41.52
N MET A 144 -4.63 3.91 -40.66
CA MET A 144 -4.74 3.60 -39.23
C MET A 144 -6.12 4.01 -38.71
N VAL A 145 -6.48 3.56 -37.52
CA VAL A 145 -7.73 3.95 -36.86
C VAL A 145 -7.53 5.33 -36.20
N GLU A 146 -8.29 6.34 -36.62
CA GLU A 146 -8.14 7.70 -36.11
C GLU A 146 -8.94 7.96 -34.82
N ASN A 147 -8.42 8.87 -33.99
CA ASN A 147 -9.06 9.34 -32.75
C ASN A 147 -9.46 8.22 -31.78
N LEU A 148 -8.62 7.18 -31.67
CA LEU A 148 -8.78 6.17 -30.64
C LEU A 148 -8.62 6.82 -29.25
N THR A 149 -9.72 6.83 -28.50
CA THR A 149 -9.81 7.39 -27.15
C THR A 149 -10.45 6.37 -26.22
N TYR A 150 -10.30 6.60 -24.92
CA TYR A 150 -10.95 5.79 -23.90
C TYR A 150 -11.66 6.68 -22.87
N SER A 151 -12.69 6.12 -22.26
CA SER A 151 -13.30 6.62 -21.03
C SER A 151 -13.45 5.46 -20.05
N GLN A 152 -13.31 5.75 -18.77
CA GLN A 152 -13.36 4.73 -17.72
C GLN A 152 -14.32 5.14 -16.61
N THR A 153 -15.03 4.14 -16.09
CA THR A 153 -15.78 4.21 -14.84
C THR A 153 -15.17 3.24 -13.85
N ASN A 154 -15.80 2.99 -12.70
CA ASN A 154 -15.31 2.01 -11.73
C ASN A 154 -15.56 0.55 -12.16
N GLU A 155 -16.39 0.34 -13.18
CA GLU A 155 -16.87 -0.98 -13.60
C GLU A 155 -16.56 -1.29 -15.06
N THR A 156 -16.25 -0.26 -15.86
CA THR A 156 -16.15 -0.40 -17.31
C THR A 156 -15.07 0.47 -17.91
N ILE A 157 -14.50 -0.01 -19.00
CA ILE A 157 -13.62 0.76 -19.88
C ILE A 157 -14.26 0.78 -21.27
N THR A 158 -14.54 1.98 -21.78
CA THR A 158 -15.15 2.16 -23.10
C THR A 158 -14.14 2.80 -24.04
N LEU A 159 -13.84 2.11 -25.13
CA LEU A 159 -13.04 2.60 -26.25
C LEU A 159 -13.96 3.21 -27.31
N SER A 160 -13.50 4.30 -27.92
CA SER A 160 -14.21 4.99 -29.01
C SER A 160 -13.21 5.46 -30.07
N TRP A 161 -13.56 5.31 -31.35
CA TRP A 161 -12.73 5.74 -32.48
C TRP A 161 -13.57 6.25 -33.66
N ASN A 162 -12.92 6.83 -34.67
CA ASN A 162 -13.58 7.26 -35.90
C ASN A 162 -13.79 6.09 -36.87
N LEU A 163 -14.88 6.13 -37.65
CA LEU A 163 -15.13 5.17 -38.72
C LEU A 163 -14.00 5.19 -39.77
N CYS A 164 -13.49 4.01 -40.10
CA CYS A 164 -12.58 3.81 -41.24
C CYS A 164 -13.41 3.59 -42.49
N VAL A 165 -13.02 4.25 -43.58
CA VAL A 165 -13.71 4.15 -44.87
C VAL A 165 -12.77 3.47 -45.85
N ASP A 166 -13.13 2.26 -46.23
CA ASP A 166 -12.41 1.48 -47.21
C ASP A 166 -12.40 2.20 -48.58
N PRO A 167 -11.23 2.39 -49.23
CA PRO A 167 -11.13 3.07 -50.52
C PRO A 167 -11.96 2.42 -51.64
N ASN A 168 -12.23 1.12 -51.51
CA ASN A 168 -12.95 0.29 -52.48
C ASN A 168 -14.44 0.18 -52.09
N GLY A 169 -14.83 0.77 -50.95
CA GLY A 169 -16.20 0.83 -50.45
C GLY A 169 -16.66 -0.45 -49.74
N GLU A 170 -15.71 -1.30 -49.34
CA GLU A 170 -16.01 -2.54 -48.64
C GLU A 170 -16.38 -2.33 -47.16
N GLU A 171 -17.03 -3.32 -46.57
CA GLU A 171 -17.43 -3.28 -45.16
C GLU A 171 -16.21 -3.54 -44.26
N VAL A 172 -15.99 -2.66 -43.28
CA VAL A 172 -14.84 -2.73 -42.37
C VAL A 172 -15.25 -3.37 -41.05
N THR A 173 -14.47 -4.37 -40.61
CA THR A 173 -14.57 -4.96 -39.26
C THR A 173 -13.35 -4.53 -38.43
N TYR A 174 -13.53 -4.33 -37.14
CA TYR A 174 -12.47 -3.98 -36.20
C TYR A 174 -12.09 -5.16 -35.33
N SER A 175 -10.79 -5.47 -35.28
CA SER A 175 -10.19 -6.39 -34.31
C SER A 175 -9.65 -5.57 -33.13
N ILE A 176 -10.08 -5.94 -31.92
CA ILE A 176 -9.67 -5.29 -30.68
C ILE A 176 -8.99 -6.33 -29.81
N ILE A 177 -7.74 -6.07 -29.41
CA ILE A 177 -7.01 -6.91 -28.48
C ILE A 177 -6.72 -6.09 -27.23
N LEU A 178 -7.28 -6.52 -26.10
CA LEU A 178 -6.99 -5.95 -24.80
C LEU A 178 -5.84 -6.72 -24.18
N TYR A 179 -4.76 -5.98 -23.90
CA TYR A 179 -3.63 -6.53 -23.19
C TYR A 179 -3.58 -5.97 -21.78
N SER A 180 -3.16 -6.83 -20.85
CA SER A 180 -2.61 -6.39 -19.59
C SER A 180 -1.17 -6.81 -19.49
N SER A 181 -0.42 -6.03 -18.73
CA SER A 181 0.92 -6.42 -18.31
C SER A 181 0.82 -7.11 -16.95
N GLY A 182 1.52 -8.21 -16.81
CA GLY A 182 1.72 -8.90 -15.53
C GLY A 182 3.16 -9.38 -15.40
N TYR A 183 3.53 -9.82 -14.20
CA TYR A 183 4.92 -10.19 -13.90
C TYR A 183 5.02 -11.63 -13.42
N ASP A 184 5.80 -12.46 -14.11
CA ASP A 184 6.02 -13.87 -13.73
C ASP A 184 7.26 -13.98 -12.85
N CYS A 185 7.04 -14.20 -11.55
CA CYS A 185 8.09 -14.34 -10.55
C CYS A 185 9.01 -15.55 -10.79
N TYR A 186 8.58 -16.56 -11.56
CA TYR A 186 9.37 -17.74 -11.90
C TYR A 186 10.35 -17.46 -13.05
N LEU A 187 9.97 -16.56 -13.96
CA LEU A 187 10.75 -16.20 -15.14
C LEU A 187 11.50 -14.87 -15.02
N ASN A 188 11.24 -14.09 -13.95
CA ASN A 188 11.78 -12.74 -13.77
C ASN A 188 11.53 -11.88 -15.03
N ALA A 189 10.30 -11.92 -15.54
CA ALA A 189 9.95 -11.29 -16.80
C ALA A 189 8.53 -10.71 -16.75
N VAL A 190 8.37 -9.54 -17.37
CA VAL A 190 7.06 -8.99 -17.72
C VAL A 190 6.47 -9.88 -18.80
N PHE A 191 5.30 -10.46 -18.51
CA PHE A 191 4.47 -11.10 -19.52
C PHE A 191 3.35 -10.15 -19.93
N TYR A 192 2.94 -10.32 -21.17
CA TYR A 192 1.79 -9.64 -21.72
C TYR A 192 0.67 -10.67 -21.83
N ASN A 193 -0.35 -10.52 -21.01
CA ASN A 193 -1.54 -11.35 -21.12
C ASN A 193 -2.48 -10.72 -22.13
N ILE A 194 -2.93 -11.53 -23.08
CA ILE A 194 -4.12 -11.23 -23.86
C ILE A 194 -5.31 -11.49 -22.93
N ASN A 195 -6.00 -10.43 -22.53
CA ASN A 195 -7.12 -10.53 -21.61
C ASN A 195 -8.42 -10.79 -22.37
N GLU A 196 -8.58 -10.15 -23.52
CA GLU A 196 -9.77 -10.29 -24.35
C GLU A 196 -9.43 -9.96 -25.82
N GLU A 197 -10.05 -10.69 -26.74
CA GLU A 197 -9.95 -10.47 -28.19
C GLU A 197 -11.37 -10.47 -28.76
N VAL A 198 -11.70 -9.40 -29.51
CA VAL A 198 -13.07 -9.14 -29.94
C VAL A 198 -13.08 -8.58 -31.37
N GLU A 199 -14.04 -9.02 -32.16
CA GLU A 199 -14.37 -8.41 -33.45
C GLU A 199 -15.70 -7.66 -33.37
N THR A 200 -15.75 -6.46 -33.98
CA THR A 200 -16.97 -5.63 -34.03
C THR A 200 -17.02 -4.77 -35.28
N THR A 201 -18.22 -4.42 -35.74
CA THR A 201 -18.46 -3.43 -36.81
C THR A 201 -18.76 -2.04 -36.26
N GLU A 202 -18.98 -1.93 -34.95
CA GLU A 202 -19.26 -0.66 -34.27
C GLU A 202 -17.96 0.12 -34.01
N THR A 203 -18.04 1.44 -33.90
CA THR A 203 -16.88 2.31 -33.62
C THR A 203 -16.64 2.56 -32.13
N THR A 204 -17.28 1.75 -31.27
CA THR A 204 -17.15 1.79 -29.82
C THR A 204 -17.21 0.37 -29.24
N TYR A 205 -16.44 0.09 -28.20
CA TYR A 205 -16.51 -1.18 -27.46
C TYR A 205 -16.31 -0.96 -25.96
N THR A 206 -17.08 -1.68 -25.14
CA THR A 206 -17.04 -1.56 -23.67
C THR A 206 -16.63 -2.89 -23.04
N PHE A 207 -15.53 -2.87 -22.31
CA PHE A 207 -15.08 -3.97 -21.45
C PHE A 207 -15.77 -3.87 -20.09
N ASN A 208 -16.40 -4.95 -19.65
CA ASN A 208 -16.97 -5.08 -18.30
C ASN A 208 -15.93 -5.77 -17.42
N ASP A 209 -15.00 -5.02 -16.83
CA ASP A 209 -13.90 -5.61 -16.09
C ASP A 209 -13.86 -5.07 -14.65
N LYS A 210 -13.61 -5.96 -13.69
CA LYS A 210 -13.26 -5.54 -12.32
C LYS A 210 -11.85 -5.00 -12.39
N LEU A 211 -11.71 -3.68 -12.36
CA LEU A 211 -10.42 -2.99 -12.52
C LEU A 211 -9.40 -3.46 -11.46
N PHE A 212 -8.32 -4.08 -11.92
CA PHE A 212 -7.12 -4.42 -11.12
C PHE A 212 -6.08 -3.32 -11.31
N PHE A 213 -5.19 -3.05 -10.34
CA PHE A 213 -4.15 -2.01 -10.44
C PHE A 213 -3.02 -2.38 -11.44
N VAL A 214 -3.35 -2.51 -12.73
CA VAL A 214 -2.41 -2.84 -13.81
C VAL A 214 -2.54 -1.85 -14.96
N LYS A 215 -1.46 -1.71 -15.73
CA LYS A 215 -1.47 -0.94 -16.98
C LYS A 215 -2.04 -1.82 -18.08
N TYR A 216 -3.11 -1.34 -18.68
CA TYR A 216 -3.71 -1.94 -19.85
C TYR A 216 -3.31 -1.14 -21.10
N TRP A 217 -3.29 -1.84 -22.23
CA TRP A 217 -3.38 -1.18 -23.51
C TRP A 217 -4.28 -1.98 -24.43
N ALA A 218 -5.05 -1.27 -25.24
CA ALA A 218 -5.84 -1.87 -26.28
C ALA A 218 -5.20 -1.57 -27.64
N VAL A 219 -5.19 -2.57 -28.50
CA VAL A 219 -4.77 -2.45 -29.90
C VAL A 219 -6.02 -2.61 -30.75
N VAL A 220 -6.29 -1.63 -31.61
CA VAL A 220 -7.42 -1.65 -32.55
C VAL A 220 -6.88 -1.65 -33.98
N THR A 221 -7.36 -2.59 -34.78
CA THR A 221 -6.99 -2.77 -36.19
C THR A 221 -8.25 -2.90 -37.04
N ALA A 222 -8.36 -2.12 -38.12
CA ALA A 222 -9.43 -2.24 -39.10
C ALA A 222 -9.07 -3.31 -40.14
N LYS A 223 -10.05 -4.09 -40.59
CA LYS A 223 -9.91 -5.22 -41.51
C LYS A 223 -11.02 -5.24 -42.56
N ASP A 224 -10.66 -5.50 -43.81
CA ASP A 224 -11.60 -5.69 -44.92
C ASP A 224 -11.98 -7.18 -45.12
N PRO A 225 -12.95 -7.52 -45.98
CA PRO A 225 -13.31 -8.90 -46.30
C PRO A 225 -12.21 -9.70 -47.00
N ALA A 226 -11.27 -9.04 -47.69
CA ALA A 226 -10.10 -9.65 -48.32
C ALA A 226 -9.01 -10.06 -47.30
N GLY A 227 -9.08 -9.54 -46.08
CA GLY A 227 -8.17 -9.81 -44.98
C GLY A 227 -7.03 -8.79 -44.83
N ASN A 228 -7.03 -7.69 -45.59
CA ASN A 228 -6.06 -6.61 -45.41
C ASN A 228 -6.37 -5.83 -44.14
N THR A 229 -5.32 -5.32 -43.49
CA THR A 229 -5.43 -4.66 -42.18
C THR A 229 -4.80 -3.28 -42.19
N SER A 230 -5.41 -2.32 -41.48
CA SER A 230 -4.76 -1.05 -41.15
C SER A 230 -3.52 -1.25 -40.27
N GLU A 231 -2.69 -0.22 -40.14
CA GLU A 231 -1.69 -0.21 -39.07
C GLU A 231 -2.37 -0.26 -37.69
N PRO A 232 -1.80 -0.98 -36.71
CA PRO A 232 -2.36 -1.09 -35.37
C PRO A 232 -2.32 0.26 -34.65
N THR A 233 -3.44 0.63 -34.04
CA THR A 233 -3.52 1.85 -33.20
C THR A 233 -3.65 1.46 -31.74
N ASN A 234 -2.78 2.01 -30.90
CA ASN A 234 -2.70 1.66 -29.48
C ASN A 234 -3.25 2.78 -28.61
N VAL A 235 -3.96 2.41 -27.55
CA VAL A 235 -4.33 3.32 -26.45
C VAL A 235 -3.95 2.70 -25.12
N TYR A 236 -3.25 3.46 -24.28
CA TYR A 236 -2.77 3.03 -22.97
C TYR A 236 -3.63 3.66 -21.88
N PHE A 237 -4.02 2.87 -20.89
CA PHE A 237 -4.82 3.33 -19.76
C PHE A 237 -4.51 2.54 -18.49
N ASN A 238 -4.70 3.19 -17.35
CA ASN A 238 -4.52 2.59 -16.04
C ASN A 238 -5.89 2.21 -15.48
N SER A 239 -6.10 0.93 -15.17
CA SER A 239 -7.32 0.49 -14.51
C SER A 239 -7.19 0.73 -13.00
N VAL A 240 -7.54 1.93 -12.57
CA VAL A 240 -7.59 2.28 -11.14
C VAL A 240 -9.02 2.62 -10.76
N PRO A 241 -9.50 2.21 -9.57
CA PRO A 241 -10.80 2.65 -9.06
C PRO A 241 -10.87 4.18 -9.02
N ILE A 242 -11.82 4.77 -9.75
CA ILE A 242 -12.00 6.22 -9.81
C ILE A 242 -12.94 6.65 -8.67
N GLY A 243 -12.59 7.72 -7.98
CA GLY A 243 -13.38 8.19 -6.85
C GLY A 243 -13.14 7.38 -5.58
N THR A 244 -13.85 6.26 -5.36
CA THR A 244 -13.82 5.53 -4.07
C THR A 244 -13.21 4.14 -4.16
N TYR A 245 -12.15 3.92 -3.40
CA TYR A 245 -11.54 2.62 -3.14
C TYR A 245 -11.97 2.09 -1.77
N THR A 246 -12.50 0.86 -1.71
CA THR A 246 -13.10 0.31 -0.48
C THR A 246 -12.15 -0.47 0.42
N GLY A 247 -10.94 -0.80 -0.06
CA GLY A 247 -9.96 -1.60 0.68
C GLY A 247 -8.84 -0.78 1.32
N ASP A 248 -7.90 -1.47 1.95
CA ASP A 248 -6.63 -0.91 2.39
C ASP A 248 -5.67 -0.78 1.21
N ILE A 249 -4.80 0.21 1.21
CA ILE A 249 -3.67 0.35 0.28
C ILE A 249 -2.39 0.02 1.03
N GLU A 250 -1.73 -1.10 0.75
CA GLU A 250 -0.42 -1.45 1.33
C GLU A 250 0.66 -1.53 0.24
N LEU A 251 1.62 -0.61 0.29
CA LEU A 251 2.77 -0.51 -0.62
C LEU A 251 4.05 -0.92 0.15
N ASN A 252 4.70 -1.99 -0.28
CA ASN A 252 5.91 -2.56 0.35
C ASN A 252 7.10 -2.52 -0.63
N TYR A 253 8.26 -1.99 -0.19
CA TYR A 253 9.48 -1.89 -1.00
C TYR A 253 10.62 -2.76 -0.42
N GLN A 254 11.16 -3.75 -1.14
CA GLN A 254 12.32 -4.59 -0.71
C GLN A 254 13.36 -4.71 -1.85
N TYR A 255 14.67 -4.90 -1.58
CA TYR A 255 15.68 -5.21 -2.65
C TYR A 255 16.89 -6.04 -2.17
N GLU A 256 17.46 -6.88 -3.06
CA GLU A 256 18.90 -7.22 -3.10
C GLU A 256 19.45 -7.57 -4.52
N VAL A 257 20.55 -6.89 -4.95
CA VAL A 257 21.62 -7.21 -5.95
C VAL A 257 21.65 -6.57 -7.39
N ASP A 258 22.88 -6.19 -7.79
CA ASP A 258 23.48 -5.34 -8.86
C ASP A 258 23.29 -5.67 -10.38
N VAL A 259 23.19 -4.57 -11.16
CA VAL A 259 23.67 -4.23 -12.55
C VAL A 259 23.22 -5.06 -13.77
N PHE A 260 22.61 -4.40 -14.79
CA PHE A 260 23.08 -4.40 -16.21
C PHE A 260 22.51 -3.22 -17.04
N GLU A 261 23.30 -2.77 -18.02
CA GLU A 261 23.10 -1.66 -18.96
C GLU A 261 21.89 -1.90 -19.87
N ASP A 262 20.80 -1.14 -19.69
CA ASP A 262 19.98 -0.53 -20.76
C ASP A 262 18.75 0.17 -20.14
N ASN A 263 18.70 1.50 -20.26
CA ASN A 263 17.70 2.41 -19.69
C ASN A 263 16.27 2.15 -20.18
N GLN A 264 15.49 1.25 -19.57
CA GLN A 264 14.02 1.24 -19.70
C GLN A 264 13.30 1.19 -18.35
N LEU A 265 12.34 2.12 -18.24
CA LEU A 265 11.51 2.45 -17.08
C LEU A 265 10.41 1.39 -16.93
N ASP A 266 10.40 0.67 -15.81
CA ASP A 266 9.44 -0.41 -15.54
C ASP A 266 8.51 0.02 -14.40
N VAL A 267 7.32 0.51 -14.75
CA VAL A 267 6.22 0.76 -13.82
C VAL A 267 5.23 -0.37 -14.01
N LEU A 268 5.36 -1.46 -13.25
CA LEU A 268 4.32 -2.48 -13.09
C LEU A 268 4.65 -3.48 -11.97
N ASN A 269 4.21 -3.14 -10.76
CA ASN A 269 3.51 -4.06 -9.86
C ASN A 269 2.87 -3.26 -8.73
N GLY A 270 1.73 -2.66 -9.02
CA GLY A 270 0.77 -2.25 -7.99
C GLY A 270 0.05 -3.49 -7.49
N ASN A 271 0.65 -4.22 -6.56
CA ASN A 271 -0.16 -4.89 -5.54
C ASN A 271 -0.17 -3.97 -4.32
N ILE A 272 -1.37 -3.49 -4.01
CA ILE A 272 -1.84 -3.50 -2.63
C ILE A 272 -1.66 -4.94 -2.13
N ILE A 273 -0.63 -5.20 -1.34
CA ILE A 273 -0.43 -6.55 -0.78
C ILE A 273 -1.17 -6.61 0.55
N ILE A 274 -2.36 -7.23 0.52
CA ILE A 274 -2.72 -8.17 1.58
C ILE A 274 -1.62 -9.23 1.55
N GLY A 275 -0.83 -9.32 2.63
CA GLY A 275 0.33 -10.19 2.85
C GLY A 275 0.74 -11.23 1.78
N GLN A 276 2.01 -11.12 1.36
CA GLN A 276 2.88 -12.14 0.75
C GLN A 276 2.45 -12.82 -0.57
N PRO A 277 3.07 -12.44 -1.69
CA PRO A 277 3.40 -13.38 -2.76
C PRO A 277 4.91 -13.69 -2.72
N CYS A 278 5.26 -14.98 -2.85
CA CYS A 278 6.61 -15.53 -3.06
C CYS A 278 7.46 -15.96 -1.85
N ARG A 279 6.87 -16.41 -0.74
CA ARG A 279 7.65 -17.05 0.35
C ARG A 279 8.02 -18.52 0.12
N ASP A 280 7.42 -19.20 -0.86
CA ASP A 280 7.57 -20.66 -1.00
C ASP A 280 8.75 -21.10 -1.89
N PHE A 281 9.43 -20.19 -2.58
CA PHE A 281 10.50 -20.56 -3.54
C PHE A 281 11.85 -19.85 -3.37
N GLY A 282 12.00 -18.91 -2.44
CA GLY A 282 13.31 -18.30 -2.15
C GLY A 282 13.92 -17.51 -3.32
N ILE A 283 13.09 -17.02 -4.25
CA ILE A 283 13.52 -16.18 -5.38
C ILE A 283 13.10 -14.74 -5.07
N TYR A 284 14.08 -13.85 -4.95
CA TYR A 284 13.91 -12.42 -4.73
C TYR A 284 14.00 -11.71 -6.07
N VAL A 285 12.94 -11.01 -6.47
CA VAL A 285 12.96 -10.10 -7.60
C VAL A 285 12.21 -8.83 -7.23
N SER A 286 12.89 -7.72 -7.40
CA SER A 286 12.46 -6.39 -6.99
C SER A 286 12.70 -5.46 -8.17
N THR A 287 11.65 -4.80 -8.65
CA THR A 287 11.78 -3.52 -9.34
C THR A 287 11.19 -2.44 -8.41
N PRO A 288 11.82 -1.26 -8.30
CA PRO A 288 11.27 -0.15 -7.53
C PRO A 288 9.89 0.28 -8.05
N ILE A 289 8.90 0.51 -7.18
CA ILE A 289 7.79 1.40 -7.56
C ILE A 289 8.38 2.80 -7.59
N SER A 290 8.69 3.31 -8.79
CA SER A 290 9.25 4.67 -8.97
C SER A 290 8.20 5.71 -9.33
N ASP A 291 6.95 5.29 -9.58
CA ASP A 291 5.88 6.13 -10.07
C ASP A 291 4.54 5.69 -9.47
N LEU A 292 3.89 6.59 -8.72
CA LEU A 292 2.55 6.39 -8.16
C LEU A 292 1.47 7.14 -8.95
N SER A 293 1.82 7.81 -10.05
CA SER A 293 0.87 8.51 -10.93
C SER A 293 -0.30 7.65 -11.42
N PRO A 294 -0.20 6.29 -11.52
CA PRO A 294 -1.37 5.47 -11.79
C PRO A 294 -2.50 5.60 -10.77
N LEU A 295 -2.21 5.98 -9.52
CA LEU A 295 -3.22 6.19 -8.46
C LEU A 295 -4.03 7.49 -8.64
N SER A 296 -3.64 8.33 -9.60
CA SER A 296 -4.36 9.55 -9.94
C SER A 296 -5.82 9.26 -10.28
N GLY A 297 -6.74 10.00 -9.64
CA GLY A 297 -8.20 9.82 -9.75
C GLY A 297 -8.85 9.12 -8.55
N ILE A 298 -8.08 8.53 -7.63
CA ILE A 298 -8.60 8.12 -6.32
C ILE A 298 -8.87 9.37 -5.48
N LYS A 299 -10.09 9.50 -4.96
CA LYS A 299 -10.52 10.61 -4.09
C LYS A 299 -10.76 10.19 -2.65
N VAL A 300 -11.20 8.95 -2.46
CA VAL A 300 -11.60 8.37 -1.18
C VAL A 300 -11.01 6.97 -1.08
N ILE A 301 -10.33 6.70 0.03
CA ILE A 301 -9.84 5.37 0.42
C ILE A 301 -10.56 5.04 1.73
N ASN A 302 -11.37 3.98 1.79
CA ASN A 302 -12.10 3.64 3.02
C ASN A 302 -11.24 2.89 4.05
N GLY A 303 -10.17 2.21 3.62
CA GLY A 303 -9.26 1.46 4.48
C GLY A 303 -8.02 2.24 4.91
N ASP A 304 -7.04 1.49 5.43
CA ASP A 304 -5.72 1.99 5.81
C ASP A 304 -4.88 2.32 4.56
N VAL A 305 -3.91 3.22 4.69
CA VAL A 305 -2.86 3.45 3.70
C VAL A 305 -1.51 3.19 4.38
N ILE A 306 -0.82 2.14 3.96
CA ILE A 306 0.42 1.66 4.55
C ILE A 306 1.53 1.76 3.49
N LEU A 307 2.53 2.58 3.73
CA LEU A 307 3.69 2.80 2.88
C LEU A 307 4.92 2.29 3.65
N LYS A 308 5.58 1.24 3.17
CA LYS A 308 6.68 0.57 3.86
C LYS A 308 7.89 0.39 2.96
N SER A 309 9.08 0.65 3.49
CA SER A 309 10.34 0.38 2.81
C SER A 309 11.35 -0.35 3.66
N TYR A 310 11.94 -1.36 3.03
CA TYR A 310 12.93 -2.30 3.54
C TYR A 310 14.25 -2.24 2.74
N GLY A 311 14.48 -1.20 1.93
CA GLY A 311 15.57 -1.13 0.94
C GLY A 311 16.42 0.14 0.96
N TRP A 312 17.48 0.18 0.13
CA TRP A 312 18.49 1.25 0.04
C TRP A 312 18.14 2.39 -0.94
N HIS A 313 16.92 2.42 -1.47
CA HIS A 313 16.50 3.38 -2.49
C HIS A 313 15.42 4.33 -1.97
N ASN A 314 15.46 5.55 -2.47
CA ASN A 314 14.58 6.64 -2.06
C ASN A 314 13.39 6.74 -3.02
N PHE A 315 12.19 6.83 -2.48
CA PHE A 315 10.95 7.11 -3.19
C PHE A 315 10.50 8.55 -2.86
N HIS A 316 10.76 9.49 -3.77
CA HIS A 316 10.86 10.88 -3.36
C HIS A 316 9.53 11.60 -3.03
N ASN A 317 8.41 11.21 -3.64
CA ASN A 317 7.15 11.94 -3.50
C ASN A 317 5.92 11.02 -3.62
N LEU A 318 4.73 11.48 -3.26
CA LEU A 318 3.49 10.71 -3.39
C LEU A 318 2.70 11.12 -4.65
N GLU A 319 3.37 11.28 -5.79
CA GLU A 319 2.73 11.68 -7.06
C GLU A 319 1.61 10.70 -7.45
N GLY A 320 0.38 11.17 -7.62
CA GLY A 320 -0.83 10.35 -7.77
C GLY A 320 -1.81 10.44 -6.59
N PHE A 321 -1.38 10.92 -5.42
CA PHE A 321 -2.25 11.16 -4.26
C PHE A 321 -2.90 12.56 -4.23
N GLU A 322 -2.68 13.39 -5.24
CA GLU A 322 -3.12 14.80 -5.24
C GLU A 322 -4.64 14.96 -5.13
N GLU A 323 -5.41 14.00 -5.64
CA GLU A 323 -6.87 14.03 -5.57
C GLU A 323 -7.45 13.38 -4.31
N VAL A 324 -6.61 12.75 -3.47
CA VAL A 324 -7.07 12.06 -2.26
C VAL A 324 -7.53 13.08 -1.23
N THR A 325 -8.82 13.03 -0.92
CA THR A 325 -9.48 13.89 0.07
C THR A 325 -9.84 13.16 1.35
N LYS A 326 -9.92 11.82 1.32
CA LYS A 326 -10.31 11.00 2.46
C LYS A 326 -9.51 9.70 2.54
N ILE A 327 -8.99 9.42 3.74
CA ILE A 327 -8.51 8.09 4.15
C ILE A 327 -9.31 7.69 5.40
N GLY A 328 -10.21 6.72 5.24
CA GLY A 328 -11.08 6.19 6.29
C GLY A 328 -10.36 5.31 7.30
N GLY A 329 -9.12 4.93 7.03
CA GLY A 329 -8.23 4.23 7.97
C GLY A 329 -7.04 5.08 8.41
N LYS A 330 -6.00 4.39 8.87
CA LYS A 330 -4.73 4.97 9.31
C LYS A 330 -3.79 5.18 8.12
N LEU A 331 -3.13 6.34 8.07
CA LEU A 331 -1.96 6.53 7.19
C LEU A 331 -0.71 6.14 7.97
N ARG A 332 0.02 5.14 7.49
CA ARG A 332 1.23 4.58 8.08
C ARG A 332 2.37 4.67 7.07
N ILE A 333 3.43 5.40 7.40
CA ILE A 333 4.62 5.58 6.57
C ILE A 333 5.82 5.03 7.32
N GLU A 334 6.50 4.02 6.80
CA GLU A 334 7.58 3.30 7.47
C GLU A 334 8.80 3.14 6.60
N GLY A 335 9.95 3.58 7.10
CA GLY A 335 11.27 3.30 6.54
C GLY A 335 12.13 2.51 7.52
N GLU A 336 13.09 1.75 6.99
CA GLU A 336 14.12 1.10 7.79
C GLU A 336 15.39 1.96 7.93
N ASN A 337 15.96 1.99 9.14
CA ASN A 337 17.35 2.40 9.39
C ASN A 337 17.75 3.81 8.90
N ASN A 338 16.89 4.82 9.09
CA ASN A 338 17.18 6.23 8.76
C ASN A 338 17.39 6.49 7.26
N ARG A 339 17.04 5.52 6.42
CA ARG A 339 17.26 5.60 4.98
C ARG A 339 15.98 6.06 4.34
N GLY A 340 16.04 7.27 3.81
CA GLY A 340 14.88 8.04 3.39
C GLY A 340 14.08 7.38 2.31
N PHE A 341 13.02 6.68 2.71
CA PHE A 341 12.04 6.20 1.76
C PHE A 341 11.28 7.38 1.18
N ILE A 342 10.45 8.07 1.96
CA ILE A 342 9.71 9.26 1.53
C ILE A 342 10.37 10.52 2.11
N ASN A 343 10.55 11.56 1.30
CA ASN A 343 11.02 12.88 1.75
C ASN A 343 10.07 14.03 1.44
N ASP A 344 9.05 13.83 0.58
CA ASP A 344 7.98 14.77 0.31
C ASP A 344 6.60 14.08 0.37
N ILE A 345 5.66 14.72 1.07
CA ILE A 345 4.27 14.27 1.23
C ILE A 345 3.27 15.37 0.85
N SER A 346 3.72 16.44 0.18
CA SER A 346 2.92 17.61 -0.18
C SER A 346 1.68 17.27 -1.02
N GLN A 347 1.70 16.14 -1.73
CA GLN A 347 0.57 15.62 -2.50
C GLN A 347 -0.63 15.24 -1.60
N LEU A 348 -0.42 15.01 -0.31
CA LEU A 348 -1.51 14.75 0.66
C LEU A 348 -2.17 16.02 1.20
N SER A 349 -1.82 17.20 0.68
CA SER A 349 -2.35 18.49 1.17
C SER A 349 -3.87 18.64 1.04
N ASN A 350 -4.53 17.90 0.13
CA ASN A 350 -5.99 17.93 -0.04
C ASN A 350 -6.76 17.03 0.94
N LEU A 351 -6.07 16.29 1.81
CA LEU A 351 -6.68 15.39 2.78
C LEU A 351 -7.51 16.16 3.82
N THR A 352 -8.80 15.85 3.93
CA THR A 352 -9.74 16.44 4.91
C THR A 352 -10.17 15.46 6.00
N GLU A 353 -10.05 14.15 5.73
CA GLU A 353 -10.44 13.07 6.64
C GLU A 353 -9.33 12.01 6.75
N LEU A 354 -8.96 11.68 8.00
CA LEU A 354 -7.94 10.69 8.38
C LEU A 354 -8.28 10.11 9.76
N HIS A 355 -8.27 8.78 9.94
CA HIS A 355 -8.55 8.16 11.25
C HIS A 355 -7.35 8.12 12.20
N GLY A 356 -6.13 8.07 11.67
CA GLY A 356 -4.90 8.09 12.46
C GLY A 356 -3.66 8.25 11.60
N PHE A 357 -2.52 8.53 12.24
CA PHE A 357 -1.28 8.81 11.54
C PHE A 357 -0.10 8.11 12.22
N GLN A 358 0.76 7.48 11.42
CA GLN A 358 2.00 6.89 11.89
C GLN A 358 3.13 7.14 10.90
N MET A 359 4.27 7.60 11.39
CA MET A 359 5.48 7.83 10.61
C MET A 359 6.67 7.29 11.37
N ILE A 360 7.34 6.26 10.83
CA ILE A 360 8.45 5.58 11.49
C ILE A 360 9.67 5.55 10.57
N GLY A 361 10.85 5.98 11.04
CA GLY A 361 12.10 5.74 10.31
C GLY A 361 12.25 6.51 9.00
N ASN A 362 11.49 7.59 8.79
CA ASN A 362 11.47 8.33 7.52
C ASN A 362 12.48 9.48 7.46
N SER A 363 12.68 10.01 6.25
CA SER A 363 13.53 11.17 5.97
C SER A 363 12.76 12.45 5.63
N ILE A 364 11.45 12.50 5.91
CA ILE A 364 10.62 13.69 5.76
C ILE A 364 11.18 14.79 6.68
N PRO A 365 11.65 15.94 6.15
CA PRO A 365 12.32 16.95 6.95
C PRO A 365 11.36 17.84 7.73
N ILE A 366 10.16 18.07 7.21
CA ILE A 366 9.12 18.91 7.79
C ILE A 366 7.77 18.23 7.58
N LEU A 367 6.98 18.11 8.64
CA LEU A 367 5.61 17.63 8.57
C LEU A 367 4.64 18.82 8.51
N GLU A 368 4.19 19.14 7.29
CA GLU A 368 3.25 20.24 7.00
C GLU A 368 2.07 19.77 6.13
N GLY A 369 1.12 20.65 5.81
CA GLY A 369 0.08 20.37 4.82
C GLY A 369 -1.20 19.67 5.32
N PHE A 370 -1.20 19.01 6.48
CA PHE A 370 -2.40 18.33 7.01
C PHE A 370 -3.40 19.25 7.75
N ASN A 371 -3.41 20.55 7.44
CA ASN A 371 -4.27 21.51 8.14
C ASN A 371 -5.73 21.50 7.63
N ASN A 372 -5.99 20.84 6.51
CA ASN A 372 -7.35 20.64 6.00
C ASN A 372 -8.13 19.57 6.79
N ILE A 373 -7.44 18.78 7.62
CA ILE A 373 -8.06 17.79 8.49
C ILE A 373 -8.67 18.49 9.71
N SER A 374 -9.98 18.36 9.88
CA SER A 374 -10.75 19.00 10.97
C SER A 374 -11.58 18.03 11.82
N GLN A 375 -11.43 16.73 11.58
CA GLN A 375 -12.11 15.68 12.32
C GLN A 375 -11.25 15.08 13.43
N ASP A 376 -11.88 14.31 14.31
CA ASP A 376 -11.20 13.52 15.33
C ASP A 376 -10.36 12.41 14.70
N PHE A 377 -9.21 12.12 15.28
CA PHE A 377 -8.49 10.87 15.04
C PHE A 377 -9.08 9.79 15.94
N ASN A 378 -9.74 8.80 15.32
CA ASN A 378 -10.26 7.62 15.99
C ASN A 378 -9.16 6.59 16.35
N SER A 379 -7.90 6.87 16.04
CA SER A 379 -6.72 6.04 16.32
C SER A 379 -5.56 6.90 16.86
N SER A 380 -4.36 6.31 16.94
CA SER A 380 -3.16 6.95 17.48
C SER A 380 -2.46 7.87 16.46
N PHE A 381 -1.75 8.86 16.99
CA PHE A 381 -0.73 9.65 16.31
C PHE A 381 0.65 9.19 16.78
N ILE A 382 1.49 8.68 15.86
CA ILE A 382 2.76 8.06 16.21
C ILE A 382 3.88 8.58 15.30
N LEU A 383 4.90 9.23 15.86
CA LEU A 383 6.13 9.60 15.17
C LEU A 383 7.33 8.95 15.86
N GLU A 384 7.97 7.99 15.21
CA GLU A 384 9.07 7.25 15.80
C GLU A 384 10.33 7.27 14.92
N ASN A 385 11.48 7.63 15.50
CA ASN A 385 12.78 7.48 14.83
C ASN A 385 12.85 8.17 13.45
N ASN A 386 12.25 9.34 13.28
CA ASN A 386 12.33 10.10 12.02
C ASN A 386 13.52 11.07 12.07
N PHE A 387 14.69 10.57 11.71
CA PHE A 387 15.96 11.26 11.98
C PHE A 387 16.19 12.54 11.20
N ASN A 388 15.47 12.79 10.10
CA ASN A 388 15.58 14.08 9.39
C ASN A 388 14.47 15.07 9.75
N LEU A 389 13.47 14.65 10.51
CA LEU A 389 12.36 15.51 10.89
C LEU A 389 12.87 16.62 11.81
N THR A 390 12.75 17.87 11.36
CA THR A 390 13.20 19.07 12.10
C THR A 390 12.05 19.86 12.69
N ALA A 391 10.87 19.82 12.07
CA ALA A 391 9.69 20.55 12.54
C ALA A 391 8.37 19.84 12.21
N ILE A 392 7.36 20.07 13.05
CA ILE A 392 5.97 19.69 12.78
C ILE A 392 5.07 20.93 12.89
N SER A 393 4.39 21.26 11.79
CA SER A 393 3.48 22.41 11.65
C SER A 393 2.12 22.02 11.05
N ALA A 394 1.77 20.75 11.16
CA ALA A 394 0.57 20.11 10.63
C ALA A 394 -0.49 19.83 11.72
N PHE A 395 -1.72 19.48 11.32
CA PHE A 395 -2.84 19.05 12.18
C PHE A 395 -3.51 20.12 13.04
N GLN A 396 -3.45 21.39 12.61
CA GLN A 396 -3.93 22.56 13.39
C GLN A 396 -5.38 22.46 13.86
N ASN A 397 -6.21 21.81 13.05
CA ASN A 397 -7.65 21.73 13.23
C ASN A 397 -8.14 20.38 13.80
N VAL A 398 -7.24 19.46 14.15
CA VAL A 398 -7.61 18.15 14.73
C VAL A 398 -8.10 18.35 16.17
N PRO A 399 -9.37 18.06 16.51
CA PRO A 399 -9.92 18.36 17.83
C PRO A 399 -9.54 17.31 18.88
N LYS A 400 -9.46 16.03 18.49
CA LYS A 400 -9.21 14.90 19.41
C LYS A 400 -8.34 13.84 18.79
N ILE A 401 -7.60 13.15 19.65
CA ILE A 401 -6.93 11.88 19.33
C ILE A 401 -7.40 10.84 20.34
N LEU A 402 -8.16 9.84 19.88
CA LEU A 402 -8.72 8.80 20.72
C LEU A 402 -7.71 7.67 21.03
N GLY A 403 -6.59 7.61 20.31
CA GLY A 403 -5.46 6.72 20.61
C GLY A 403 -4.33 7.41 21.36
N ASN A 404 -3.12 6.86 21.22
CA ASN A 404 -1.90 7.40 21.81
C ASN A 404 -1.36 8.57 20.98
N PHE A 405 -0.67 9.49 21.65
CA PHE A 405 0.14 10.55 21.06
C PHE A 405 1.61 10.29 21.38
N ASN A 406 2.35 9.74 20.41
CA ASN A 406 3.75 9.37 20.58
C ASN A 406 4.66 10.20 19.66
N VAL A 407 5.66 10.86 20.23
CA VAL A 407 6.76 11.51 19.51
C VAL A 407 8.06 11.02 20.12
N ILE A 408 8.65 9.97 19.53
CA ILE A 408 9.74 9.20 20.15
C ILE A 408 10.95 9.11 19.21
N GLY A 409 12.16 9.38 19.70
CA GLY A 409 13.40 9.08 18.96
C GLY A 409 13.66 9.97 17.74
N ASN A 410 12.97 11.09 17.58
CA ASN A 410 13.18 12.02 16.45
C ASN A 410 14.31 12.99 16.81
N SER A 411 15.56 12.51 16.75
CA SER A 411 16.73 13.20 17.32
C SER A 411 16.97 14.61 16.77
N ASN A 412 16.64 14.89 15.51
CA ASN A 412 16.81 16.20 14.88
C ASN A 412 15.57 17.11 14.98
N LEU A 413 14.48 16.64 15.61
CA LEU A 413 13.26 17.44 15.77
C LEU A 413 13.59 18.61 16.69
N GLN A 414 13.49 19.83 16.18
CA GLN A 414 13.78 21.05 16.93
C GLN A 414 12.53 21.62 17.58
N SER A 415 11.39 21.58 16.87
CA SER A 415 10.13 22.08 17.42
C SER A 415 8.87 21.48 16.81
N PHE A 416 7.74 21.59 17.51
CA PHE A 416 6.42 21.35 16.92
C PHE A 416 5.34 22.29 17.47
N SER A 417 4.41 22.70 16.61
CA SER A 417 3.36 23.70 16.94
C SER A 417 1.99 23.42 16.29
N GLY A 418 1.75 22.15 15.97
CA GLY A 418 0.70 21.67 15.08
C GLY A 418 -0.72 21.55 15.62
N PHE A 419 -0.96 21.62 16.92
CA PHE A 419 -2.15 20.95 17.51
C PHE A 419 -3.15 21.90 18.19
N ASN A 420 -3.20 23.18 17.80
CA ASN A 420 -3.87 24.24 18.55
C ASN A 420 -5.34 24.00 18.93
N GLN A 421 -6.13 23.29 18.10
CA GLN A 421 -7.54 22.97 18.37
C GLN A 421 -7.75 21.72 19.25
N MET A 422 -6.68 21.00 19.56
CA MET A 422 -6.74 19.72 20.26
C MET A 422 -7.15 19.89 21.72
N ASN A 423 -8.25 19.25 22.12
CA ASN A 423 -8.82 19.39 23.47
C ASN A 423 -8.97 18.08 24.26
N GLN A 424 -8.73 16.92 23.63
CA GLN A 424 -8.91 15.63 24.28
C GLN A 424 -7.94 14.56 23.76
N PHE A 425 -7.33 13.83 24.70
CA PHE A 425 -6.70 12.53 24.50
C PHE A 425 -7.44 11.45 25.28
N ASN A 426 -7.59 10.27 24.69
CA ASN A 426 -8.05 9.08 25.42
C ASN A 426 -6.92 8.08 25.71
N GLY A 427 -5.81 8.13 24.96
CA GLY A 427 -4.64 7.27 25.17
C GLY A 427 -3.51 7.96 25.95
N ASP A 428 -2.33 7.41 25.76
CA ASP A 428 -1.10 7.86 26.41
C ASP A 428 -0.43 8.97 25.60
N VAL A 429 0.21 9.93 26.28
CA VAL A 429 1.01 10.99 25.67
C VAL A 429 2.47 10.73 26.02
N ILE A 430 3.28 10.35 25.03
CA ILE A 430 4.70 10.01 25.23
C ILE A 430 5.57 10.84 24.27
N ILE A 431 6.35 11.76 24.83
CA ILE A 431 7.37 12.52 24.11
C ILE A 431 8.72 12.08 24.65
N SER A 432 9.50 11.33 23.88
CA SER A 432 10.77 10.82 24.43
C SER A 432 11.93 10.68 23.46
N ASN A 433 13.16 10.77 23.95
CA ASN A 433 14.38 10.58 23.16
C ASN A 433 14.47 11.52 21.94
N ASN A 434 13.96 12.75 22.04
CA ASN A 434 14.08 13.78 21.01
C ASN A 434 15.16 14.76 21.47
N SER A 435 16.44 14.42 21.24
CA SER A 435 17.58 15.14 21.83
C SER A 435 17.61 16.64 21.53
N ASN A 436 17.34 17.02 20.28
CA ASN A 436 17.43 18.41 19.82
C ASN A 436 16.11 19.19 19.95
N LEU A 437 15.09 18.59 20.57
CA LEU A 437 13.78 19.24 20.73
C LEU A 437 13.93 20.39 21.70
N ASN A 438 13.92 21.62 21.18
CA ASN A 438 14.11 22.84 21.96
C ASN A 438 12.80 23.44 22.45
N SER A 439 11.72 23.25 21.69
CA SER A 439 10.43 23.83 22.03
C SER A 439 9.25 23.10 21.43
N PHE A 440 8.10 23.15 22.09
CA PHE A 440 6.85 22.77 21.44
C PHE A 440 5.64 23.49 22.02
N SER A 441 4.59 23.58 21.20
CA SER A 441 3.36 24.29 21.51
C SER A 441 2.13 23.69 20.84
N GLY A 442 0.97 24.27 21.16
CA GLY A 442 -0.31 23.95 20.53
C GLY A 442 -1.11 22.87 21.25
N LEU A 443 -0.57 22.29 22.33
CA LEU A 443 -1.25 21.29 23.14
C LEU A 443 -1.89 21.93 24.40
N ASN A 444 -2.37 23.17 24.31
CA ASN A 444 -2.82 23.97 25.47
C ASN A 444 -4.23 23.64 25.99
N ASN A 445 -5.10 23.15 25.10
CA ASN A 445 -6.51 22.90 25.42
C ASN A 445 -6.77 21.47 25.92
N ILE A 446 -5.73 20.68 26.13
CA ILE A 446 -5.88 19.29 26.56
C ILE A 446 -6.24 19.28 28.04
N ASN A 447 -7.39 18.68 28.33
CA ASN A 447 -7.89 18.58 29.70
C ASN A 447 -7.64 17.22 30.36
N THR A 448 -7.41 16.16 29.58
CA THR A 448 -7.22 14.79 30.11
C THR A 448 -6.18 13.98 29.35
N ALA A 449 -5.34 13.24 30.07
CA ALA A 449 -4.53 12.13 29.55
C ALA A 449 -4.57 10.93 30.50
N ASN A 450 -4.44 9.71 29.96
CA ASN A 450 -4.36 8.49 30.76
C ASN A 450 -2.97 8.37 31.42
N PHE A 451 -1.94 8.35 30.57
CA PHE A 451 -0.54 8.37 30.94
C PHE A 451 0.13 9.56 30.25
N PHE A 452 0.94 10.31 30.97
CA PHE A 452 1.71 11.44 30.41
C PHE A 452 3.19 11.25 30.71
N GLN A 453 4.04 11.29 29.68
CA GLN A 453 5.49 11.17 29.82
C GLN A 453 6.23 12.10 28.87
N ILE A 454 7.14 12.89 29.42
CA ILE A 454 8.19 13.58 28.66
C ILE A 454 9.53 13.10 29.19
N LYS A 455 10.38 12.43 28.39
CA LYS A 455 11.70 11.97 28.86
C LYS A 455 12.84 12.06 27.85
N HIS A 456 14.08 12.27 28.31
CA HIS A 456 15.27 12.32 27.43
C HIS A 456 15.15 13.35 26.28
N CYS A 457 14.72 14.56 26.61
CA CYS A 457 14.72 15.72 25.70
C CYS A 457 15.71 16.75 26.25
N GLU A 458 16.96 16.70 25.76
CA GLU A 458 18.12 17.38 26.38
C GLU A 458 18.17 18.89 26.11
N GLU A 459 17.72 19.33 24.94
CA GLU A 459 17.74 20.75 24.56
C GLU A 459 16.42 21.48 24.85
N LEU A 460 15.46 20.83 25.49
CA LEU A 460 14.11 21.33 25.68
C LEU A 460 14.09 22.51 26.65
N ILE A 461 13.87 23.73 26.14
CA ILE A 461 13.95 24.99 26.91
C ILE A 461 12.58 25.71 27.01
N ASN A 462 11.69 25.54 26.04
CA ASN A 462 10.40 26.25 26.00
C ASN A 462 9.23 25.33 25.71
N ILE A 463 8.28 25.26 26.64
CA ILE A 463 7.06 24.49 26.42
C ILE A 463 5.84 25.36 26.67
N ASN A 464 5.00 25.48 25.64
CA ASN A 464 3.73 26.20 25.69
C ASN A 464 2.59 25.21 25.34
N ALA A 465 2.38 24.27 26.25
CA ALA A 465 1.48 23.14 26.14
C ALA A 465 1.00 22.70 27.53
N PHE A 466 -0.11 21.96 27.57
CA PHE A 466 -0.63 21.25 28.76
C PHE A 466 -1.05 22.14 29.93
N GLN A 467 -1.41 23.40 29.67
CA GLN A 467 -1.90 24.31 30.71
C GLN A 467 -3.07 23.66 31.45
N ASN A 468 -4.15 23.27 30.77
CA ASN A 468 -5.35 22.75 31.43
C ASN A 468 -5.34 21.24 31.74
N LEU A 469 -4.17 20.57 31.72
CA LEU A 469 -4.10 19.12 31.80
C LEU A 469 -4.51 18.62 33.19
N ASN A 470 -5.42 17.65 33.26
CA ASN A 470 -5.61 16.76 34.41
C ASN A 470 -5.26 15.33 33.98
N THR A 471 -4.61 14.54 34.84
CA THR A 471 -4.30 13.13 34.51
C THR A 471 -5.17 12.17 35.30
N THR A 472 -5.60 11.10 34.65
CA THR A 472 -6.51 10.11 35.25
C THR A 472 -5.80 8.90 35.85
N ASN A 473 -4.55 8.60 35.45
CA ASN A 473 -3.74 7.54 36.03
C ASN A 473 -2.30 7.98 36.37
N TYR A 474 -1.43 8.26 35.41
CA TYR A 474 0.02 8.46 35.70
C TYR A 474 0.61 9.68 35.01
N PHE A 475 1.51 10.41 35.70
CA PHE A 475 2.14 11.62 35.21
C PHE A 475 3.64 11.63 35.54
N GLU A 476 4.46 11.34 34.54
CA GLU A 476 5.92 11.38 34.64
C GLU A 476 6.50 12.48 33.77
N ILE A 477 7.53 13.13 34.32
CA ILE A 477 8.30 14.14 33.66
C ILE A 477 9.78 13.90 33.94
N GLY A 478 10.59 13.89 32.90
CA GLY A 478 12.05 13.71 32.99
C GLY A 478 12.78 14.40 31.85
N PHE A 479 12.78 15.73 31.82
CA PHE A 479 13.60 16.49 30.85
C PHE A 479 14.98 16.82 31.44
N SER A 480 15.96 17.09 30.60
CA SER A 480 17.31 17.49 31.05
C SER A 480 17.64 18.95 30.71
N GLY A 481 16.83 19.60 29.87
CA GLY A 481 17.09 20.93 29.30
C GLY A 481 16.29 22.13 29.86
N LEU A 482 15.40 21.96 30.85
CA LEU A 482 14.57 23.06 31.36
C LEU A 482 15.12 23.64 32.67
N GLU A 483 15.44 24.93 32.68
CA GLU A 483 15.90 25.64 33.89
C GLU A 483 14.75 25.87 34.88
N ASN A 484 13.54 26.12 34.41
CA ASN A 484 12.35 26.31 35.24
C ASN A 484 11.13 25.67 34.58
N VAL A 485 10.33 24.94 35.35
CA VAL A 485 9.04 24.41 34.88
C VAL A 485 8.00 25.46 35.18
N ASN A 486 7.45 26.16 34.17
CA ASN A 486 6.36 27.13 34.35
C ASN A 486 5.07 26.73 33.61
N MET A 487 5.11 25.61 32.89
CA MET A 487 4.08 25.19 31.94
C MET A 487 2.90 24.43 32.55
N PHE A 488 3.08 23.81 33.73
CA PHE A 488 2.02 23.06 34.41
C PHE A 488 1.28 23.92 35.44
N GLN A 489 1.37 25.26 35.36
CA GLN A 489 0.81 26.13 36.39
C GLN A 489 -0.68 25.89 36.59
N ASP A 490 -1.39 25.45 35.56
CA ASP A 490 -2.81 25.15 35.58
C ASP A 490 -3.12 23.64 35.82
N LEU A 491 -2.10 22.78 35.99
CA LEU A 491 -2.27 21.38 36.40
C LEU A 491 -2.80 21.34 37.84
N THR A 492 -4.02 20.81 38.00
CA THR A 492 -4.68 20.76 39.32
C THR A 492 -4.67 19.38 39.97
N GLN A 493 -4.51 18.30 39.18
CA GLN A 493 -4.61 16.93 39.69
C GLN A 493 -3.66 15.95 38.98
N VAL A 494 -3.00 15.10 39.78
CA VAL A 494 -2.28 13.89 39.37
C VAL A 494 -2.85 12.66 40.09
N ALA A 495 -3.47 11.73 39.37
CA ALA A 495 -4.22 10.64 40.01
C ALA A 495 -3.37 9.61 40.77
N ASN A 496 -2.19 9.19 40.27
CA ASN A 496 -1.33 8.24 40.97
C ASN A 496 0.03 8.85 41.32
N GLU A 497 0.94 8.96 40.35
CA GLU A 497 2.33 9.34 40.62
C GLU A 497 2.76 10.57 39.83
N LEU A 498 3.44 11.49 40.51
CA LEU A 498 4.23 12.58 39.96
C LEU A 498 5.72 12.23 40.06
N THR A 499 6.37 12.00 38.92
CA THR A 499 7.81 11.74 38.85
C THR A 499 8.53 12.89 38.15
N ILE A 500 9.59 13.43 38.75
CA ILE A 500 10.54 14.41 38.18
C ILE A 500 11.95 13.82 38.27
N ASN A 501 12.49 13.36 37.14
CA ASN A 501 13.78 12.65 37.15
C ASN A 501 14.82 13.15 36.14
N ASN A 502 16.10 12.97 36.50
CA ASN A 502 17.25 13.18 35.62
C ASN A 502 17.41 14.61 35.04
N ASN A 503 16.96 15.63 35.77
CA ASN A 503 17.04 17.02 35.32
C ASN A 503 18.42 17.63 35.63
N GLN A 504 19.12 18.13 34.59
CA GLN A 504 20.44 18.76 34.79
C GLN A 504 20.34 20.21 35.25
N ILE A 505 19.40 20.98 34.70
CA ILE A 505 19.36 22.44 34.91
C ILE A 505 18.11 22.95 35.64
N LEU A 506 17.11 22.09 35.91
CA LEU A 506 15.89 22.48 36.63
C LEU A 506 16.23 23.06 38.00
N GLN A 507 15.82 24.30 38.27
CA GLN A 507 16.08 25.01 39.53
C GLN A 507 14.89 25.02 40.48
N ASN A 508 13.65 25.04 39.98
CA ASN A 508 12.46 25.16 40.82
C ASN A 508 11.20 24.55 40.17
N THR A 509 10.27 24.12 41.01
CA THR A 509 9.01 23.46 40.62
C THR A 509 7.81 24.42 40.61
N ASN A 510 8.02 25.73 40.47
CA ASN A 510 6.95 26.74 40.60
C ASN A 510 5.80 26.54 39.60
N GLY A 511 6.06 25.83 38.51
CA GLY A 511 5.03 25.41 37.56
C GLY A 511 4.08 24.36 38.09
N PHE A 512 4.22 23.84 39.30
CA PHE A 512 3.23 22.95 39.92
C PHE A 512 2.47 23.64 41.06
N THR A 513 2.48 24.97 41.07
CA THR A 513 1.87 25.74 42.16
C THR A 513 0.39 25.43 42.32
N ASN A 514 -0.43 25.31 41.27
CA ASN A 514 -1.85 24.96 41.43
C ASN A 514 -2.13 23.45 41.54
N LEU A 515 -1.11 22.61 41.66
CA LEU A 515 -1.29 21.17 41.85
C LEU A 515 -1.89 20.90 43.22
N GLY A 516 -3.21 20.76 43.23
CA GLY A 516 -4.01 20.64 44.44
C GLY A 516 -4.37 19.21 44.80
N ASN A 517 -4.09 18.19 43.99
CA ASN A 517 -4.39 16.80 44.33
C ASN A 517 -3.37 15.84 43.72
N ILE A 518 -2.82 14.95 44.54
CA ILE A 518 -1.90 13.88 44.14
C ILE A 518 -2.36 12.60 44.85
N GLY A 519 -2.49 11.47 44.14
CA GLY A 519 -3.15 10.30 44.72
C GLY A 519 -2.27 9.20 45.34
N GLU A 520 -1.05 8.94 44.87
CA GLU A 520 -0.20 7.87 45.43
C GLU A 520 1.24 8.27 45.74
N ARG A 521 1.98 8.88 44.79
CA ARG A 521 3.43 9.04 44.93
C ARG A 521 3.95 10.35 44.35
N ILE A 522 4.95 10.92 45.01
CA ILE A 522 5.76 12.04 44.55
C ILE A 522 7.21 11.59 44.54
N THR A 523 7.89 11.73 43.41
CA THR A 523 9.24 11.21 43.20
C THR A 523 10.11 12.22 42.48
N PHE A 524 11.21 12.63 43.11
CA PHE A 524 12.23 13.52 42.56
C PHE A 524 13.58 12.82 42.62
N ILE A 525 14.11 12.40 41.46
CA ILE A 525 15.33 11.58 41.42
C ILE A 525 16.37 12.17 40.46
N ASN A 526 17.63 12.29 40.89
CA ASN A 526 18.76 12.72 40.05
C ASN A 526 18.57 14.13 39.43
N ASN A 527 18.03 15.09 40.19
CA ASN A 527 17.88 16.48 39.71
C ASN A 527 19.02 17.36 40.25
N ASN A 528 20.05 17.56 39.42
CA ASN A 528 21.32 18.13 39.85
C ASN A 528 21.24 19.60 40.28
N SER A 529 20.42 20.41 39.60
CA SER A 529 20.30 21.86 39.86
C SER A 529 19.05 22.24 40.65
N LEU A 530 18.21 21.27 41.04
CA LEU A 530 16.92 21.55 41.68
C LEU A 530 17.16 22.15 43.05
N GLN A 531 16.73 23.40 43.27
CA GLN A 531 16.91 24.13 44.52
C GLN A 531 15.65 24.13 45.37
N ASN A 532 14.48 24.28 44.75
CA ASN A 532 13.22 24.45 45.48
C ASN A 532 12.13 23.54 44.94
N ILE A 533 11.54 22.74 45.82
CA ILE A 533 10.28 22.05 45.59
C ILE A 533 9.20 22.79 46.37
N SER A 534 8.16 23.25 45.68
CA SER A 534 7.02 23.94 46.28
C SER A 534 5.73 23.59 45.55
N PHE A 535 4.69 23.27 46.33
CA PHE A 535 3.31 23.07 45.89
C PHE A 535 2.38 23.97 46.72
N ASN A 536 1.25 24.42 46.17
CA ASN A 536 0.22 25.05 47.01
C ASN A 536 -0.62 23.95 47.67
N SER A 537 -0.82 24.01 49.00
CA SER A 537 -1.64 23.10 49.83
C SER A 537 -2.30 21.95 49.07
N ILE A 538 -1.55 20.85 48.88
CA ILE A 538 -2.05 19.66 48.19
C ILE A 538 -3.19 19.07 49.04
N GLN A 539 -4.38 18.98 48.46
CA GLN A 539 -5.47 18.18 48.99
C GLN A 539 -5.03 16.72 48.99
N TYR A 540 -5.10 16.16 50.19
CA TYR A 540 -4.55 14.87 50.51
C TYR A 540 -5.69 13.96 50.99
N ASP A 541 -5.82 12.78 50.39
CA ASP A 541 -6.77 11.77 50.83
C ASP A 541 -6.17 10.95 51.98
N SER A 542 -6.65 11.21 53.20
CA SER A 542 -6.24 10.47 54.40
C SER A 542 -6.52 8.96 54.34
N SER A 543 -7.40 8.50 53.45
CA SER A 543 -7.64 7.08 53.22
C SER A 543 -6.60 6.42 52.32
N ASN A 544 -5.83 7.22 51.56
CA ASN A 544 -4.73 6.75 50.72
C ASN A 544 -3.47 7.63 50.86
N PRO A 545 -2.66 7.40 51.90
CA PRO A 545 -1.49 8.25 52.16
C PRO A 545 -0.42 8.21 51.07
N LEU A 546 0.35 9.29 50.91
CA LEU A 546 1.33 9.46 49.83
C LEU A 546 2.70 8.87 50.15
N TYR A 547 3.39 8.44 49.10
CA TYR A 547 4.82 8.13 49.08
C TYR A 547 5.62 9.37 48.67
N ILE A 548 6.64 9.78 49.44
CA ILE A 548 7.53 10.90 49.06
C ILE A 548 8.96 10.39 48.91
N TYR A 549 9.52 10.51 47.70
CA TYR A 549 10.86 10.05 47.35
C TYR A 549 11.68 11.20 46.78
N LEU A 550 12.67 11.71 47.52
CA LEU A 550 13.62 12.72 47.06
C LEU A 550 15.02 12.11 47.11
N VAL A 551 15.56 11.69 45.96
CA VAL A 551 16.82 10.94 45.87
C VAL A 551 17.81 11.64 44.92
N ASN A 552 19.06 11.83 45.34
CA ASN A 552 20.12 12.42 44.52
C ASN A 552 19.75 13.81 43.96
N ASN A 553 19.22 14.71 44.80
CA ASN A 553 19.00 16.12 44.43
C ASN A 553 19.99 17.01 45.21
N PRO A 554 21.28 17.04 44.82
CA PRO A 554 22.34 17.64 45.64
C PRO A 554 22.16 19.14 45.87
N SER A 555 21.53 19.86 44.93
CA SER A 555 21.28 21.30 45.05
C SER A 555 20.03 21.68 45.83
N LEU A 556 19.21 20.70 46.24
CA LEU A 556 17.91 20.95 46.86
C LEU A 556 18.09 21.62 48.21
N THR A 557 17.57 22.84 48.38
CA THR A 557 17.70 23.62 49.62
C THR A 557 16.40 23.69 50.40
N ASN A 558 15.26 23.66 49.70
CA ASN A 558 13.95 23.87 50.30
C ASN A 558 12.87 22.95 49.72
N ILE A 559 12.01 22.46 50.60
CA ILE A 559 10.78 21.73 50.28
C ILE A 559 9.60 22.36 51.02
N SER A 560 8.50 22.62 50.33
CA SER A 560 7.27 23.18 50.89
C SER A 560 6.02 22.67 50.17
N GLY A 561 4.84 22.85 50.77
CA GLY A 561 3.56 22.39 50.24
C GLY A 561 3.03 21.10 50.88
N PHE A 562 3.76 20.55 51.85
CA PHE A 562 3.37 19.38 52.63
C PHE A 562 2.89 19.72 54.05
N GLU A 563 2.71 21.01 54.36
CA GLU A 563 2.43 21.48 55.72
C GLU A 563 1.09 20.95 56.26
N ASP A 564 0.13 20.67 55.39
CA ASP A 564 -1.21 20.18 55.78
C ASP A 564 -1.28 18.64 55.90
N PHE A 565 -0.17 17.93 55.68
CA PHE A 565 -0.14 16.47 55.65
C PHE A 565 -0.06 15.89 57.05
N ASN A 566 -1.08 15.12 57.44
CA ASN A 566 -1.12 14.43 58.73
C ASN A 566 -0.64 12.98 58.65
N TYR A 567 -0.67 12.34 57.47
CA TYR A 567 -0.23 10.96 57.28
C TYR A 567 0.53 10.75 55.96
N LEU A 568 1.55 9.90 55.97
CA LEU A 568 2.32 9.49 54.78
C LEU A 568 2.57 7.97 54.79
N LYS A 569 2.76 7.36 53.63
CA LYS A 569 3.19 5.95 53.50
C LYS A 569 4.69 5.84 53.73
N ASP A 570 5.48 6.56 52.93
CA ASP A 570 6.94 6.61 53.05
C ASP A 570 7.46 8.04 52.97
N ILE A 571 8.55 8.28 53.70
CA ILE A 571 9.44 9.42 53.49
C ILE A 571 10.81 8.84 53.15
N TYR A 572 11.27 9.05 51.93
CA TYR A 572 12.55 8.56 51.43
C TYR A 572 13.39 9.73 50.92
N LEU A 573 14.33 10.21 51.73
CA LEU A 573 15.23 11.32 51.44
C LEU A 573 16.67 10.82 51.43
N GLU A 574 17.27 10.71 50.25
CA GLU A 574 18.63 10.19 50.10
C GLU A 574 19.52 11.10 49.24
N ASN A 575 20.74 11.40 49.69
CA ASN A 575 21.74 12.17 48.96
C ASN A 575 21.28 13.59 48.55
N ASN A 576 20.47 14.28 49.36
CA ASN A 576 20.07 15.68 49.12
C ASN A 576 20.97 16.63 49.92
N GLN A 577 22.17 16.86 49.40
CA GLN A 577 23.31 17.45 50.12
C GLN A 577 23.04 18.84 50.75
N ASN A 578 22.23 19.68 50.10
CA ASN A 578 21.95 21.04 50.58
C ASN A 578 20.62 21.18 51.35
N LEU A 579 19.87 20.09 51.55
CA LEU A 579 18.55 20.14 52.18
C LEU A 579 18.72 20.30 53.70
N SER A 580 18.39 21.49 54.20
CA SER A 580 18.74 21.87 55.59
C SER A 580 17.63 21.70 56.62
N SER A 581 16.38 21.57 56.17
CA SER A 581 15.20 21.51 57.03
C SER A 581 14.09 20.65 56.42
N LEU A 582 13.30 20.02 57.29
CA LEU A 582 12.11 19.22 56.96
C LEU A 582 10.84 19.79 57.61
N ASN A 583 10.81 21.10 57.90
CA ASN A 583 9.69 21.77 58.59
C ASN A 583 8.35 21.63 57.84
N THR A 584 8.36 21.35 56.53
CA THR A 584 7.15 21.06 55.77
C THR A 584 6.37 19.87 56.34
N PHE A 585 7.03 18.93 57.02
CA PHE A 585 6.40 17.78 57.67
C PHE A 585 6.02 18.01 59.14
N GLN A 586 6.04 19.25 59.64
CA GLN A 586 5.82 19.55 61.06
C GLN A 586 4.47 19.06 61.61
N ASN A 587 3.41 19.01 60.79
CA ASN A 587 2.09 18.56 61.22
C ASN A 587 1.87 17.06 61.01
N LEU A 588 2.90 16.33 60.56
CA LEU A 588 2.81 14.91 60.30
C LEU A 588 2.63 14.16 61.62
N SER A 589 1.53 13.42 61.71
CA SER A 589 1.17 12.61 62.88
C SER A 589 1.43 11.12 62.69
N LYS A 590 1.57 10.62 61.44
CA LYS A 590 1.82 9.19 61.19
C LYS A 590 2.59 8.95 59.90
N VAL A 591 3.53 8.01 59.92
CA VAL A 591 4.12 7.39 58.73
C VAL A 591 3.84 5.89 58.79
N TYR A 592 3.26 5.33 57.74
CA TYR A 592 2.82 3.93 57.75
C TYR A 592 3.97 2.95 57.57
N TYR A 593 4.92 3.16 56.65
CA TYR A 593 5.90 2.13 56.31
C TYR A 593 7.33 2.55 56.65
N THR A 594 7.91 3.52 55.94
CA THR A 594 9.36 3.79 56.01
C THR A 594 9.67 5.26 56.26
N ILE A 595 10.65 5.52 57.13
CA ILE A 595 11.34 6.81 57.21
C ILE A 595 12.82 6.55 56.92
N ASN A 596 13.28 6.98 55.75
CA ASN A 596 14.65 6.83 55.29
C ASN A 596 15.25 8.21 55.03
N LEU A 597 16.21 8.60 55.86
CA LEU A 597 16.97 9.85 55.80
C LEU A 597 18.46 9.52 55.68
N ARG A 598 18.99 9.42 54.45
CA ARG A 598 20.38 9.01 54.20
C ARG A 598 21.19 10.10 53.50
N ASN A 599 22.40 10.40 54.01
CA ASN A 599 23.38 11.27 53.35
C ASN A 599 22.82 12.66 52.95
N ASN A 600 21.98 13.28 53.80
CA ASN A 600 21.50 14.64 53.62
C ASN A 600 22.35 15.57 54.49
N ASP A 601 23.56 15.87 54.02
CA ASP A 601 24.64 16.41 54.86
C ASP A 601 24.33 17.78 55.48
N ALA A 602 23.50 18.62 54.86
CA ALA A 602 23.10 19.92 55.40
C ALA A 602 21.95 19.86 56.41
N LEU A 603 21.30 18.71 56.61
CA LEU A 603 20.16 18.58 57.52
C LEU A 603 20.62 18.75 58.97
N THR A 604 19.98 19.66 59.72
CA THR A 604 20.47 20.09 61.05
C THR A 604 19.67 19.58 62.25
N ASN A 605 18.36 19.34 62.09
CA ASN A 605 17.49 18.80 63.13
C ASN A 605 16.37 17.93 62.52
N LEU A 606 15.64 17.23 63.39
CA LEU A 606 14.57 16.30 63.02
C LEU A 606 13.30 16.52 63.87
N ASP A 607 13.01 17.76 64.24
CA ASP A 607 11.96 18.11 65.21
C ASP A 607 10.57 17.58 64.82
N PHE A 608 10.29 17.47 63.52
CA PHE A 608 9.01 16.94 63.01
C PHE A 608 8.71 15.51 63.47
N LEU A 609 9.74 14.70 63.78
CA LEU A 609 9.57 13.33 64.25
C LEU A 609 8.91 13.26 65.64
N SER A 610 9.02 14.32 66.45
CA SER A 610 8.40 14.38 67.78
C SER A 610 6.87 14.38 67.75
N ASN A 611 6.26 14.75 66.61
CA ASN A 611 4.81 14.84 66.43
C ASN A 611 4.18 13.53 65.95
N LEU A 612 4.98 12.50 65.62
CA LEU A 612 4.48 11.22 65.12
C LEU A 612 3.86 10.40 66.26
N GLU A 613 2.55 10.15 66.16
CA GLU A 613 1.80 9.18 66.96
C GLU A 613 2.02 7.76 66.43
N LEU A 614 2.22 6.83 67.37
CA LEU A 614 2.28 5.37 67.26
C LEU A 614 2.29 4.81 65.82
N ILE A 615 3.46 4.32 65.41
CA ILE A 615 3.57 3.38 64.30
C ILE A 615 2.77 2.12 64.71
N GLU A 616 1.54 1.96 64.21
CA GLU A 616 0.61 0.88 64.60
C GLU A 616 1.18 -0.51 64.29
N CYS A 617 1.74 -1.15 65.30
CA CYS A 617 2.39 -2.46 65.25
C CYS A 617 1.58 -3.63 64.68
N ASP A 618 0.26 -3.52 64.64
CA ASP A 618 -0.64 -4.59 64.27
C ASP A 618 -1.10 -4.39 62.83
N ASN A 619 -0.57 -5.23 61.92
CA ASN A 619 -0.83 -5.37 60.47
C ASN A 619 0.26 -4.87 59.50
N PHE A 620 1.53 -4.79 59.90
CA PHE A 620 2.59 -4.52 58.92
C PHE A 620 2.93 -5.74 58.06
N PRO A 621 2.94 -5.63 56.72
CA PRO A 621 3.79 -6.50 55.92
C PRO A 621 5.24 -6.22 56.36
N THR A 622 5.97 -7.28 56.71
CA THR A 622 7.40 -7.27 57.07
C THR A 622 8.21 -6.12 56.41
N GLY A 623 8.77 -5.19 57.21
CA GLY A 623 9.78 -4.21 56.74
C GLY A 623 9.52 -2.71 56.97
N SER A 624 8.98 -2.29 58.12
CA SER A 624 8.94 -0.87 58.47
C SER A 624 10.30 -0.43 59.04
N ASP A 625 11.08 0.31 58.25
CA ASP A 625 12.45 0.70 58.60
C ASP A 625 12.53 2.19 58.95
N LEU A 626 13.10 2.50 60.13
CA LEU A 626 13.64 3.82 60.43
C LEU A 626 15.13 3.79 60.14
N THR A 627 15.55 4.42 59.05
CA THR A 627 16.98 4.62 58.76
C THR A 627 17.33 6.10 58.75
N ILE A 628 18.26 6.52 59.60
CA ILE A 628 18.84 7.87 59.62
C ILE A 628 20.36 7.73 59.60
N THR A 629 21.00 7.71 58.43
CA THR A 629 22.45 7.44 58.34
C THR A 629 23.20 8.44 57.49
N GLY A 630 24.45 8.74 57.84
CA GLY A 630 25.35 9.55 57.01
C GLY A 630 24.96 11.03 56.90
N ASN A 631 24.11 11.55 57.80
CA ASN A 631 23.73 12.97 57.83
C ASN A 631 24.64 13.72 58.82
N PHE A 632 25.78 14.25 58.36
CA PHE A 632 26.84 14.75 59.25
C PHE A 632 26.53 16.06 59.99
N SER A 633 25.63 16.91 59.49
CA SER A 633 25.28 18.16 60.19
C SER A 633 24.19 17.99 61.26
N LEU A 634 23.65 16.77 61.44
CA LEU A 634 22.72 16.50 62.55
C LEU A 634 23.47 16.63 63.87
N GLY A 635 23.14 17.69 64.61
CA GLY A 635 23.86 18.09 65.82
C GLY A 635 23.27 17.58 67.14
N ASP A 636 21.99 17.15 67.14
CA ASP A 636 21.31 16.63 68.32
C ASP A 636 20.22 15.62 67.92
N PHE A 637 20.21 14.44 68.53
CA PHE A 637 19.20 13.40 68.36
C PHE A 637 18.07 13.47 69.40
N CYS A 638 18.06 14.48 70.28
CA CYS A 638 17.10 14.57 71.36
C CYS A 638 15.66 14.86 70.93
N GLY A 639 15.45 15.39 69.73
CA GLY A 639 14.13 15.41 69.10
C GLY A 639 13.53 14.01 68.92
N LEU A 640 14.36 12.96 68.93
CA LEU A 640 13.91 11.57 68.86
C LEU A 640 13.44 11.02 70.20
N ARG A 641 13.81 11.62 71.35
CA ARG A 641 13.48 11.05 72.67
C ARG A 641 11.98 10.80 72.80
N ASP A 642 11.18 11.81 72.48
CA ASP A 642 9.73 11.76 72.58
C ASP A 642 9.12 10.78 71.56
N PHE A 643 9.75 10.65 70.37
CA PHE A 643 9.40 9.62 69.39
C PHE A 643 9.61 8.21 69.96
N PHE A 644 10.75 7.92 70.61
CA PHE A 644 11.01 6.59 71.17
C PHE A 644 10.23 6.30 72.47
N THR A 645 9.98 7.30 73.31
CA THR A 645 9.19 7.11 74.56
C THR A 645 7.69 6.98 74.29
N ASN A 646 7.15 7.71 73.32
CA ASN A 646 5.72 7.66 73.00
C ASN A 646 5.36 6.49 72.07
N ASN A 647 6.28 6.04 71.20
CA ASN A 647 5.94 5.08 70.13
C ASN A 647 6.38 3.64 70.35
N GLY A 648 6.90 3.28 71.54
CA GLY A 648 7.20 1.90 71.95
C GLY A 648 7.56 0.98 70.78
N LEU A 649 8.70 1.23 70.12
CA LEU A 649 9.05 0.66 68.82
C LEU A 649 8.59 -0.79 68.62
N CYS A 650 7.82 -1.02 67.57
CA CYS A 650 7.64 -2.35 66.99
C CYS A 650 8.65 -2.68 65.90
N SER A 651 9.63 -1.81 65.64
CA SER A 651 10.70 -2.11 64.70
C SER A 651 11.67 -3.15 65.30
N GLN A 652 11.91 -4.23 64.56
CA GLN A 652 13.04 -5.13 64.84
C GLN A 652 14.35 -4.57 64.27
N GLU A 653 14.29 -3.57 63.38
CA GLU A 653 15.44 -2.95 62.72
C GLU A 653 15.26 -1.40 62.72
N TYR A 654 16.07 -0.70 63.50
CA TYR A 654 16.29 0.75 63.35
C TYR A 654 17.79 0.97 63.18
N LEU A 655 18.17 1.86 62.26
CA LEU A 655 19.56 2.19 62.00
C LEU A 655 19.73 3.70 62.04
N ILE A 656 20.34 4.21 63.11
CA ILE A 656 20.65 5.62 63.26
C ILE A 656 22.16 5.75 63.34
N GLU A 657 22.79 6.41 62.36
CA GLU A 657 24.22 6.65 62.32
C GLU A 657 24.48 8.12 61.93
N GLY A 658 24.87 8.95 62.89
CA GLY A 658 25.24 10.35 62.66
C GLY A 658 26.61 10.65 63.21
N ASN A 659 27.45 11.36 62.46
CA ASN A 659 28.81 11.75 62.90
C ASN A 659 29.70 10.61 63.42
N GLY A 660 29.48 9.38 62.93
CA GLY A 660 30.23 8.20 63.38
C GLY A 660 29.76 7.60 64.71
N TYR A 661 28.61 8.05 65.23
CA TYR A 661 27.96 7.52 66.43
C TYR A 661 26.63 6.86 66.08
N ASN A 662 26.40 5.66 66.61
CA ASN A 662 25.16 4.91 66.47
C ASN A 662 24.53 4.77 67.86
N PRO A 663 23.67 5.72 68.29
CA PRO A 663 23.06 5.69 69.61
C PRO A 663 22.14 4.47 69.74
N THR A 664 22.31 3.72 70.82
CA THR A 664 21.39 2.65 71.19
C THR A 664 20.01 3.23 71.57
N HIS A 665 18.95 2.45 71.37
CA HIS A 665 17.59 2.82 71.80
C HIS A 665 17.52 3.30 73.26
N LEU A 666 18.31 2.69 74.15
CA LEU A 666 18.33 3.06 75.57
C LEU A 666 19.00 4.43 75.81
N GLU A 667 20.04 4.76 75.03
CA GLU A 667 20.71 6.08 75.09
C GLU A 667 19.77 7.20 74.63
N ILE A 668 18.95 6.94 73.59
CA ILE A 668 17.97 7.93 73.10
C ILE A 668 16.82 8.12 74.11
N ILE A 669 16.26 7.04 74.68
CA ILE A 669 15.16 7.12 75.66
C ILE A 669 15.58 7.79 76.96
N ASN A 670 16.76 7.46 77.48
CA ASN A 670 17.24 8.03 78.74
C ASN A 670 17.60 9.51 78.62
N GLY A 671 17.63 10.05 77.39
CA GLY A 671 17.65 11.48 77.13
C GLY A 671 18.92 12.17 77.58
N ASP A 672 20.07 11.49 77.52
CA ASP A 672 21.36 12.13 77.80
C ASP A 672 21.81 12.97 76.59
N CYS A 673 21.09 14.07 76.36
CA CYS A 673 21.36 15.08 75.32
C CYS A 673 22.68 15.85 75.50
N SER A 674 23.51 15.42 76.45
CA SER A 674 24.79 16.05 76.78
C SER A 674 26.00 15.32 76.18
N LEU A 675 25.77 14.11 75.64
CA LEU A 675 26.71 13.30 74.85
C LEU A 675 26.46 13.52 73.36
#